data_AF-Q9NHD0-F1
#
_entry.id   AF-Q9NHD0-F1
#
_cell.length_a   1.000
_cell.length_b   1.000
_cell.length_c   1.000
_cell.angle_alpha   90.00
_cell.angle_beta   90.00
_cell.angle_gamma   90.00
#
_symmetry.space_group_name_H-M   'P 1'
#
loop_
_entity.id
_entity.type
_entity.pdbx_description
1 polymer ?
#
loop_
_entity_poly.entity_id
_entity_poly.type
_entity_poly.pdbx_seq_one_letter_code
_entity_poly.pdbx_strand_id
1 'polypeptide(L)'
;MFKRLKPGESEEDVLRMAAEFNAERAKDPNFQPAAAFVRMDKAPKKSMFAQRREQAKLGRVTSTTEKHEERIQPVSKEIIPPIPTSVPKERGSHVSQVLLDEIQENILGDVKGSKMDPSSLGNVLGELVERTEGTRRSAFPETKNVDSGKPLSIFAKQLLGAKSSTKEKLNKVSDSPRNETSSIIKDAKLGKELHQENLNVLKQMNEQDILTEKERLLASLDPSLIALLSKKRQTTPNSKPPNPNSPKVIEAPPMPAQSTRAQDPQISSLTDGNPAIELLQESDKGNWLNFNLVEEHKLAWMRDIPAKISELKPGEQFNARFDWKGVLLPHTLKDQDASKQIDERELYLHGEEADRPGYALQELFRLARSTVLQQRLSAFGAIAGIFSIYNQGFYDQVLSLPISKIFFLLRFGLDDNAPAQLEVVSRALSNLFYNETDEVLLDHVHDNAYCHWQPTLEVLGNGSDGNGEDTDTNSIAFLQRYMKLLTTSKSVRAEVDEDESESRTSMDDFQLAETDLMDCLLRTNILQRDRFILVSVKPDNSTVESCLKLLIRIARTSTKVARQLANESHLIDTLFKHFLPSSSGSNQFYGQPQVLFLKLIRVLICQHLDIAKGISKGVLIARLQQYLFLQDNKVQMVRIQIEALRILRCLLLLGIVDRDIFRQFLPALRQLLDWHGNHCAFDGVGGSGLVRQHAAALLVALVASGESGACDVEGQKLLVEPLNNCCCGWMHAASRVAKIKDFSQMTLLSAALYAVGWFSRNSLLGTTSFLPFLRSILPKFVQSSGFIACVHDLVKGSIMLRRPIDRRHVHAPLPNVGAVLMHDYGPQLVVSETYPVHLLSNLWALLVVSLDSGEKPLFGALIQPAVLEPLAEYLRQLSTQLNRVLATNFFARSELRFIHQLLTTDGIEIYLKRQQMLQLVYNYLCCLSTAHATQIKSIFERFIFNGDFVKLDESSLKLLQQSCLEMVYPHIIADNSEPSLSLSYTQAPILPTDWPFFQLRVILSNYLQNVQQRPAAIHSENQVVLMTLTFVRQLEREGLQIVSPLEKLMYLMIAFMGPDSQFLAPDLHELLRDCLMDFYRENATHEFDFDAELVDKARFEPLYYLFVEHFEAASYGDELFSSLVLVPLAQKYDNKWRRRLWSEHVQAGRFINWDEFMLMGGLSAYLEPLEEEPSLVKLYGDALAQKMVRPGSIAHRIAPHHFNHSKSVHKATLF
;
A
#
# COMPACT_ATOMS: atom_id res chain seq x y z
N MET A 1 -12.62 22.69 -16.89
CA MET A 1 -11.67 21.90 -17.70
C MET A 1 -11.12 22.80 -18.80
N PHE A 2 -9.80 22.97 -18.90
CA PHE A 2 -9.17 23.57 -20.08
C PHE A 2 -9.23 22.61 -21.27
N LYS A 3 -9.21 23.16 -22.50
CA LYS A 3 -9.16 22.34 -23.71
C LYS A 3 -7.83 21.58 -23.77
N ARG A 4 -7.88 20.30 -24.12
CA ARG A 4 -6.70 19.45 -24.34
C ARG A 4 -5.97 19.96 -25.60
N LEU A 5 -4.70 20.35 -25.47
CA LEU A 5 -3.83 20.74 -26.60
C LEU A 5 -3.87 19.69 -27.70
N LYS A 6 -4.10 20.10 -28.94
CA LYS A 6 -4.03 19.23 -30.12
C LYS A 6 -2.63 19.25 -30.76
N PRO A 7 -2.24 18.20 -31.51
CA PRO A 7 -0.99 18.20 -32.28
C PRO A 7 -0.98 19.38 -33.27
N GLY A 8 -0.01 20.28 -33.12
CA GLY A 8 0.17 21.46 -33.98
C GLY A 8 -0.08 22.82 -33.30
N GLU A 9 -0.54 22.85 -32.04
CA GLU A 9 -0.62 24.09 -31.26
C GLU A 9 0.78 24.60 -30.84
N SER A 10 0.93 25.92 -30.71
CA SER A 10 2.22 26.62 -30.61
C SER A 10 2.67 26.90 -29.16
N GLU A 11 3.89 27.41 -28.98
CA GLU A 11 4.41 27.86 -27.68
C GLU A 11 3.57 29.01 -27.10
N GLU A 12 3.04 29.91 -27.94
CA GLU A 12 2.13 30.98 -27.53
C GLU A 12 0.79 30.45 -27.02
N ASP A 13 0.29 29.34 -27.59
CA ASP A 13 -0.93 28.68 -27.13
C ASP A 13 -0.75 28.04 -25.75
N VAL A 14 0.43 27.46 -25.48
CA VAL A 14 0.81 26.94 -24.15
C VAL A 14 0.94 28.06 -23.12
N LEU A 15 1.58 29.18 -23.49
CA LEU A 15 1.70 30.35 -22.62
C LEU A 15 0.34 30.98 -22.30
N ARG A 16 -0.57 31.05 -23.29
CA ARG A 16 -1.95 31.50 -23.09
C ARG A 16 -2.70 30.58 -22.12
N MET A 17 -2.57 29.26 -22.26
CA MET A 17 -3.21 28.28 -21.37
C MET A 17 -2.66 28.34 -19.93
N ALA A 18 -1.36 28.62 -19.77
CA ALA A 18 -0.76 28.87 -18.46
C ALA A 18 -1.24 30.19 -17.82
N ALA A 19 -1.43 31.24 -18.63
CA ALA A 19 -2.03 32.50 -18.17
C ALA A 19 -3.50 32.32 -17.77
N GLU A 20 -4.28 31.56 -18.54
CA GLU A 20 -5.67 31.21 -18.20
C GLU A 20 -5.77 30.40 -16.90
N PHE A 21 -4.91 29.38 -16.72
CA PHE A 21 -4.82 28.59 -15.48
C PHE A 21 -4.49 29.46 -14.26
N ASN A 22 -3.50 30.36 -14.38
CA ASN A 22 -3.15 31.28 -13.31
C ASN A 22 -4.26 32.32 -13.03
N ALA A 23 -5.02 32.71 -14.05
CA ALA A 23 -6.17 33.60 -13.90
C ALA A 23 -7.41 32.90 -13.28
N GLU A 24 -7.53 31.57 -13.35
CA GLU A 24 -8.49 30.80 -12.54
C GLU A 24 -7.99 30.61 -11.10
N ARG A 25 -6.71 30.27 -10.89
CA ARG A 25 -6.11 30.16 -9.55
C ARG A 25 -6.12 31.48 -8.75
N ALA A 26 -6.15 32.61 -9.45
CA ALA A 26 -6.33 33.95 -8.85
C ALA A 26 -7.79 34.26 -8.47
N LYS A 27 -8.77 33.48 -8.94
CA LYS A 27 -10.20 33.63 -8.61
C LYS A 27 -10.66 32.63 -7.54
N ASP A 28 -10.15 31.39 -7.57
CA ASP A 28 -10.36 30.39 -6.51
C ASP A 28 -9.02 29.92 -5.93
N PRO A 29 -8.66 30.35 -4.70
CA PRO A 29 -7.45 29.90 -4.02
C PRO A 29 -7.37 28.39 -3.75
N ASN A 30 -8.49 27.63 -3.84
CA ASN A 30 -8.52 26.19 -3.61
C ASN A 30 -8.19 25.36 -4.87
N PHE A 31 -7.84 25.98 -5.99
CA PHE A 31 -7.58 25.30 -7.26
C PHE A 31 -6.19 24.61 -7.27
N GLN A 32 -6.17 23.31 -6.93
CA GLN A 32 -4.94 22.54 -6.67
C GLN A 32 -4.27 21.92 -7.91
N PRO A 33 -2.93 21.80 -7.93
CA PRO A 33 -2.18 21.02 -8.92
C PRO A 33 -2.26 19.50 -8.68
N ALA A 34 -1.72 18.71 -9.61
CA ALA A 34 -2.05 17.30 -9.78
C ALA A 34 -1.50 16.27 -8.77
N ALA A 35 -0.75 16.71 -7.74
CA ALA A 35 -0.32 15.91 -6.60
C ALA A 35 -0.04 16.83 -5.40
N ALA A 36 -0.50 16.45 -4.19
CA ALA A 36 -0.32 17.23 -2.97
C ALA A 36 0.11 16.34 -1.79
N PHE A 37 0.91 16.91 -0.90
CA PHE A 37 1.48 16.23 0.27
C PHE A 37 0.46 16.09 1.41
N VAL A 38 0.52 15.01 2.18
CA VAL A 38 -0.14 14.92 3.49
C VAL A 38 0.86 14.32 4.46
N ARG A 39 0.91 14.85 5.70
CA ARG A 39 1.46 14.12 6.85
C ARG A 39 0.45 14.08 7.99
N MET A 40 0.68 13.13 8.88
CA MET A 40 -0.30 12.63 9.82
C MET A 40 -0.77 13.64 10.88
N ASP A 41 -1.95 13.32 11.42
CA ASP A 41 -2.46 13.68 12.73
C ASP A 41 -2.52 15.17 13.08
N LYS A 42 -3.71 15.73 12.84
CA LYS A 42 -4.36 16.49 13.91
C LYS A 42 -4.38 15.61 15.15
N ALA A 43 -3.61 15.96 16.18
CA ALA A 43 -3.73 15.36 17.50
C ALA A 43 -5.22 15.30 17.90
N PRO A 44 -5.69 14.17 18.48
CA PRO A 44 -7.12 13.94 18.72
C PRO A 44 -7.71 15.12 19.48
N LYS A 45 -8.81 15.69 18.96
CA LYS A 45 -9.41 16.93 19.45
C LYS A 45 -9.55 16.86 20.98
N LYS A 46 -8.68 17.58 21.71
CA LYS A 46 -8.81 17.73 23.17
C LYS A 46 -10.23 18.19 23.46
N SER A 47 -10.97 17.38 24.21
CA SER A 47 -12.35 17.70 24.62
C SER A 47 -12.43 19.15 25.14
N MET A 48 -13.53 19.84 24.85
CA MET A 48 -13.78 21.21 25.34
C MET A 48 -13.65 21.29 26.87
N PHE A 49 -13.93 20.20 27.59
CA PHE A 49 -13.76 20.09 29.04
C PHE A 49 -12.30 19.91 29.51
N ALA A 50 -11.38 19.54 28.61
CA ALA A 50 -9.94 19.58 28.86
C ALA A 50 -9.39 21.00 28.62
N GLN A 51 -9.72 21.63 27.50
CA GLN A 51 -9.32 23.01 27.21
C GLN A 51 -9.85 24.00 28.27
N ARG A 52 -11.12 23.90 28.69
CA ARG A 52 -11.66 24.72 29.79
C ARG A 52 -10.96 24.47 31.13
N ARG A 53 -10.46 23.24 31.40
CA ARG A 53 -9.66 22.94 32.61
C ARG A 53 -8.22 23.47 32.53
N GLU A 54 -7.64 23.57 31.34
CA GLU A 54 -6.33 24.21 31.13
C GLU A 54 -6.45 25.75 31.24
N GLN A 55 -7.50 26.35 30.66
CA GLN A 55 -7.80 27.78 30.84
C GLN A 55 -8.10 28.15 32.31
N ALA A 56 -8.84 27.30 33.04
CA ALA A 56 -9.10 27.51 34.47
C ALA A 56 -7.83 27.47 35.34
N LYS A 57 -6.75 26.80 34.90
CA LYS A 57 -5.45 26.80 35.59
C LYS A 57 -4.60 28.05 35.30
N LEU A 58 -4.81 28.73 34.18
CA LEU A 58 -4.15 29.99 33.84
C LEU A 58 -4.83 31.22 34.51
N GLY A 59 -6.06 31.06 35.00
CA GLY A 59 -6.92 32.14 35.50
C GLY A 59 -6.83 32.45 37.01
N ARG A 60 -5.69 32.28 37.70
CA ARG A 60 -5.52 32.73 39.10
C ARG A 60 -4.05 32.98 39.49
N VAL A 61 -3.66 34.24 39.62
CA VAL A 61 -2.37 34.68 40.19
C VAL A 61 -2.59 35.85 41.16
N THR A 62 -2.88 35.50 42.42
CA THR A 62 -2.78 36.29 43.68
C THR A 62 -3.11 35.32 44.82
N SER A 63 -2.47 35.31 46.00
CA SER A 63 -1.26 36.00 46.49
C SER A 63 -0.88 35.41 47.87
N THR A 64 0.43 35.31 48.22
CA THR A 64 1.00 35.22 49.61
C THR A 64 0.59 34.03 50.52
N THR A 65 1.38 33.42 51.42
CA THR A 65 2.81 33.51 51.83
C THR A 65 3.16 32.34 52.78
N GLU A 66 4.43 31.85 52.77
CA GLU A 66 5.12 31.09 53.87
C GLU A 66 4.53 29.72 54.32
N LYS A 67 5.21 28.75 54.97
CA LYS A 67 6.62 28.29 55.24
C LYS A 67 6.51 26.75 55.54
N HIS A 68 7.48 25.84 55.45
CA HIS A 68 8.85 25.67 56.03
C HIS A 68 9.61 24.64 55.13
N GLU A 69 10.92 24.77 54.83
CA GLU A 69 12.11 24.17 55.53
C GLU A 69 12.17 22.62 55.61
N GLU A 70 13.30 21.90 55.57
CA GLU A 70 14.73 22.06 55.14
C GLU A 70 15.34 20.62 55.03
N ARG A 71 16.64 20.26 54.89
CA ARG A 71 18.00 20.88 54.95
C ARG A 71 18.91 20.08 53.98
N ILE A 72 19.66 20.69 53.05
CA ILE A 72 21.10 21.09 53.12
C ILE A 72 22.14 19.95 53.21
N GLN A 73 23.17 20.03 52.35
CA GLN A 73 24.39 19.18 52.31
C GLN A 73 25.47 19.67 53.31
N PRO A 74 26.52 18.88 53.58
CA PRO A 74 27.87 19.36 53.17
C PRO A 74 28.83 18.26 52.66
N VAL A 75 30.06 18.68 52.31
CA VAL A 75 31.12 17.91 51.62
C VAL A 75 32.38 17.78 52.48
N SER A 76 33.10 16.65 52.38
CA SER A 76 34.52 16.52 52.76
C SER A 76 35.25 15.47 51.89
N LYS A 77 36.59 15.35 52.02
CA LYS A 77 37.52 14.98 50.93
C LYS A 77 38.25 13.64 51.05
N GLU A 78 38.67 13.14 49.87
CA GLU A 78 39.95 12.44 49.53
C GLU A 78 40.43 11.21 50.33
N ILE A 79 40.56 10.06 49.63
CA ILE A 79 41.82 9.30 49.39
C ILE A 79 41.55 8.15 48.37
N ILE A 80 42.60 7.67 47.68
CA ILE A 80 42.63 6.81 46.47
C ILE A 80 43.82 5.81 46.65
N PRO A 81 43.95 4.59 46.03
CA PRO A 81 43.15 3.81 45.04
C PRO A 81 42.86 2.35 45.58
N PRO A 82 42.80 1.21 44.82
CA PRO A 82 42.45 0.91 43.41
C PRO A 82 41.42 -0.26 43.15
N ILE A 83 40.66 -0.19 42.03
CA ILE A 83 40.41 -1.27 41.01
C ILE A 83 39.66 -2.60 41.43
N PRO A 84 38.76 -3.21 40.60
CA PRO A 84 37.96 -2.70 39.48
C PRO A 84 36.46 -3.16 39.43
N THR A 85 35.52 -2.25 39.18
CA THR A 85 34.18 -2.60 38.62
C THR A 85 33.64 -1.47 37.73
N SER A 86 34.32 -1.19 36.61
CA SER A 86 33.89 -0.20 35.63
C SER A 86 32.86 -0.78 34.65
N VAL A 87 31.57 -0.62 34.94
CA VAL A 87 30.53 -0.68 33.90
C VAL A 87 30.66 0.58 33.03
N PRO A 88 30.88 0.48 31.71
CA PRO A 88 30.84 1.64 30.83
C PRO A 88 29.38 2.15 30.73
N LYS A 89 29.15 3.43 31.01
CA LYS A 89 27.89 4.08 30.64
C LYS A 89 27.90 4.34 29.14
N GLU A 90 26.82 3.93 28.47
CA GLU A 90 26.62 4.17 27.05
C GLU A 90 26.58 5.68 26.73
N ARG A 91 27.13 6.07 25.57
CA ARG A 91 26.96 7.40 24.99
C ARG A 91 25.98 7.30 23.82
N GLY A 92 24.88 8.03 23.86
CA GLY A 92 23.91 8.07 22.77
C GLY A 92 24.37 8.93 21.59
N SER A 93 24.88 8.29 20.53
CA SER A 93 25.13 8.86 19.19
C SER A 93 25.53 7.73 18.22
N HIS A 94 25.23 7.89 16.91
CA HIS A 94 25.57 7.03 15.75
C HIS A 94 24.55 6.02 15.17
N VAL A 95 23.34 5.84 15.72
CA VAL A 95 22.37 4.86 15.17
C VAL A 95 21.95 5.16 13.72
N SER A 96 21.71 6.44 13.37
CA SER A 96 21.13 6.82 12.07
C SER A 96 22.10 6.82 10.88
N GLN A 97 23.40 6.61 11.09
CA GLN A 97 24.39 6.51 9.99
C GLN A 97 24.68 5.06 9.63
N VAL A 98 24.79 4.16 10.63
CA VAL A 98 24.98 2.71 10.41
C VAL A 98 23.83 2.11 9.60
N LEU A 99 22.58 2.55 9.85
CA LEU A 99 21.39 2.12 9.11
C LEU A 99 21.43 2.41 7.60
N LEU A 100 22.23 3.38 7.13
CA LEU A 100 22.37 3.66 5.69
C LEU A 100 23.40 2.72 5.04
N ASP A 101 24.50 2.43 5.74
CA ASP A 101 25.54 1.51 5.25
C ASP A 101 25.03 0.06 5.22
N GLU A 102 24.27 -0.37 6.24
CA GLU A 102 23.64 -1.71 6.29
C GLU A 102 22.56 -1.90 5.20
N ILE A 103 21.92 -0.82 4.74
CA ILE A 103 21.01 -0.87 3.58
C ILE A 103 21.78 -1.05 2.27
N GLN A 104 23.02 -0.54 2.15
CA GLN A 104 23.85 -0.78 0.96
C GLN A 104 24.34 -2.23 0.84
N GLU A 105 24.67 -2.91 1.95
CA GLU A 105 25.08 -4.33 1.89
C GLU A 105 23.90 -5.28 1.57
N ASN A 106 22.70 -4.99 2.07
CA ASN A 106 21.52 -5.86 1.87
C ASN A 106 20.86 -5.74 0.48
N ILE A 107 21.32 -4.86 -0.40
CA ILE A 107 20.79 -4.70 -1.77
C ILE A 107 21.41 -5.69 -2.77
N LEU A 108 22.50 -6.41 -2.46
CA LEU A 108 23.15 -7.35 -3.39
C LEU A 108 23.18 -8.81 -2.93
N GLY A 109 22.23 -9.59 -3.45
CA GLY A 109 22.13 -11.05 -3.34
C GLY A 109 23.19 -11.87 -4.10
N ASP A 110 24.46 -11.63 -3.77
CA ASP A 110 25.67 -12.45 -3.99
C ASP A 110 26.37 -12.44 -5.38
N VAL A 111 27.52 -11.74 -5.45
CA VAL A 111 28.61 -12.02 -6.41
C VAL A 111 29.99 -11.91 -5.72
N LYS A 112 30.32 -12.85 -4.83
CA LYS A 112 31.71 -13.01 -4.34
C LYS A 112 32.55 -13.79 -5.35
N GLY A 113 33.18 -13.13 -6.33
CA GLY A 113 33.84 -13.89 -7.41
C GLY A 113 34.89 -13.25 -8.34
N SER A 114 35.04 -11.92 -8.42
CA SER A 114 36.22 -11.33 -9.09
C SER A 114 36.43 -9.88 -8.67
N LYS A 115 37.70 -9.47 -8.53
CA LYS A 115 38.06 -8.05 -8.50
C LYS A 115 38.16 -7.56 -9.95
N MET A 116 37.21 -6.73 -10.38
CA MET A 116 37.51 -5.81 -11.49
C MET A 116 38.42 -4.70 -10.96
N ASP A 117 39.56 -4.49 -11.61
CA ASP A 117 40.40 -3.34 -11.29
C ASP A 117 39.70 -2.04 -11.73
N PRO A 118 39.66 -0.99 -10.88
CA PRO A 118 38.95 0.25 -11.17
C PRO A 118 39.52 1.03 -12.36
N SER A 119 40.73 0.69 -12.82
CA SER A 119 41.31 1.16 -14.09
C SER A 119 40.48 0.81 -15.33
N SER A 120 39.58 -0.18 -15.25
CA SER A 120 38.74 -0.59 -16.38
C SER A 120 37.61 0.39 -16.70
N LEU A 121 37.17 1.21 -15.73
CA LEU A 121 36.07 2.18 -15.90
C LEU A 121 36.47 3.42 -16.71
N GLY A 122 37.75 3.81 -16.68
CA GLY A 122 38.28 5.01 -17.34
C GLY A 122 38.28 5.01 -18.88
N ASN A 123 37.76 3.95 -19.52
CA ASN A 123 37.67 3.84 -20.99
C ASN A 123 36.25 4.06 -21.55
N VAL A 124 35.23 4.21 -20.70
CA VAL A 124 33.82 4.38 -21.13
C VAL A 124 33.28 5.79 -20.84
N LEU A 125 33.77 6.43 -19.78
CA LEU A 125 33.60 7.86 -19.54
C LEU A 125 34.81 8.60 -20.09
N GLY A 126 34.59 9.49 -21.07
CA GLY A 126 35.64 10.41 -21.52
C GLY A 126 35.93 11.46 -20.44
N GLU A 127 37.20 11.79 -20.23
CA GLU A 127 37.65 12.68 -19.16
C GLU A 127 37.06 14.11 -19.30
N LEU A 128 36.00 14.40 -18.53
CA LEU A 128 35.56 15.76 -18.24
C LEU A 128 36.44 16.34 -17.12
N VAL A 129 37.62 16.82 -17.50
CA VAL A 129 38.47 17.62 -16.60
C VAL A 129 37.98 19.06 -16.58
N GLU A 130 37.07 19.36 -15.65
CA GLU A 130 36.82 20.75 -15.29
C GLU A 130 38.03 21.36 -14.59
N ARG A 131 38.30 22.64 -14.84
CA ARG A 131 39.47 23.35 -14.31
C ARG A 131 39.07 24.21 -13.12
N THR A 132 39.48 23.80 -11.93
CA THR A 132 39.39 24.62 -10.72
C THR A 132 40.44 25.75 -10.73
N GLU A 133 40.01 26.88 -10.17
CA GLU A 133 40.78 28.08 -9.80
C GLU A 133 41.49 28.90 -10.91
N GLY A 134 41.23 30.21 -10.87
CA GLY A 134 41.89 31.19 -11.73
C GLY A 134 43.08 31.86 -11.05
N THR A 135 44.25 31.85 -11.71
CA THR A 135 45.38 32.70 -11.32
C THR A 135 45.89 33.50 -12.52
N ARG A 136 46.08 34.82 -12.36
CA ARG A 136 46.58 35.70 -13.44
C ARG A 136 48.04 35.37 -13.80
N ARG A 137 48.34 35.07 -15.09
CA ARG A 137 49.47 35.68 -15.82
C ARG A 137 49.54 35.39 -17.33
N SER A 138 49.88 36.45 -18.06
CA SER A 138 50.81 36.53 -19.20
C SER A 138 51.30 35.24 -19.88
N ALA A 139 51.01 35.15 -21.19
CA ALA A 139 51.87 34.68 -22.30
C ALA A 139 52.72 33.39 -22.16
N PHE A 140 52.40 32.40 -23.02
CA PHE A 140 53.24 31.30 -23.56
C PHE A 140 54.25 30.60 -22.63
N PRO A 141 54.10 29.27 -22.48
CA PRO A 141 55.21 28.42 -22.90
C PRO A 141 54.82 27.12 -23.66
N GLU A 142 55.67 26.83 -24.64
CA GLU A 142 56.28 25.53 -25.00
C GLU A 142 55.44 24.24 -25.24
N THR A 143 55.86 23.53 -26.30
CA THR A 143 55.39 22.22 -26.74
C THR A 143 56.01 21.05 -25.95
N LYS A 144 55.21 20.00 -25.69
CA LYS A 144 55.73 18.64 -25.53
C LYS A 144 55.00 17.68 -26.48
N ASN A 145 55.78 16.84 -27.16
CA ASN A 145 55.27 15.84 -28.11
C ASN A 145 54.85 14.56 -27.36
N VAL A 146 53.84 13.87 -27.89
CA VAL A 146 53.50 12.48 -27.55
C VAL A 146 53.14 11.75 -28.85
N ASP A 147 53.49 10.47 -28.95
CA ASP A 147 53.69 9.75 -30.22
C ASP A 147 52.44 9.33 -31.01
N SER A 148 52.68 9.05 -32.28
CA SER A 148 51.70 8.59 -33.27
C SER A 148 51.23 7.15 -33.03
N GLY A 149 49.91 6.90 -33.08
CA GLY A 149 49.40 5.52 -33.01
C GLY A 149 47.91 5.24 -33.25
N LYS A 150 47.05 6.25 -33.45
CA LYS A 150 45.58 6.04 -33.66
C LYS A 150 45.02 6.93 -34.79
N PRO A 151 43.99 6.48 -35.53
CA PRO A 151 43.43 7.24 -36.64
C PRO A 151 42.59 8.44 -36.17
N LEU A 152 42.99 9.65 -36.58
CA LEU A 152 42.27 10.89 -36.32
C LEU A 152 40.89 10.91 -37.02
N SER A 153 39.87 11.42 -36.31
CA SER A 153 38.51 11.57 -36.83
C SER A 153 38.45 12.55 -38.02
N ILE A 154 37.37 12.47 -38.81
CA ILE A 154 37.17 13.36 -39.97
C ILE A 154 37.18 14.83 -39.53
N PHE A 155 36.52 15.15 -38.39
CA PHE A 155 36.49 16.50 -37.82
C PHE A 155 37.89 16.99 -37.38
N ALA A 156 38.69 16.11 -36.77
CA ALA A 156 40.07 16.44 -36.37
C ALA A 156 40.98 16.65 -37.59
N LYS A 157 40.83 15.84 -38.66
CA LYS A 157 41.52 16.05 -39.94
C LYS A 157 41.14 17.40 -40.58
N GLN A 158 39.87 17.80 -40.47
CA GLN A 158 39.37 19.06 -41.02
C GLN A 158 39.89 20.29 -40.24
N LEU A 159 40.09 20.19 -38.93
CA LEU A 159 40.77 21.22 -38.13
C LEU A 159 42.28 21.30 -38.40
N LEU A 160 42.96 20.15 -38.48
CA LEU A 160 44.42 20.09 -38.69
C LEU A 160 44.81 20.53 -40.12
N GLY A 161 43.99 20.24 -41.12
CA GLY A 161 44.19 20.67 -42.50
C GLY A 161 44.14 22.18 -42.73
N ALA A 162 43.74 22.98 -41.72
CA ALA A 162 43.61 24.43 -41.84
C ALA A 162 44.86 25.23 -41.37
N LYS A 163 45.88 24.59 -40.76
CA LYS A 163 47.02 25.30 -40.13
C LYS A 163 48.39 24.61 -40.23
N SER A 164 48.90 24.38 -41.44
CA SER A 164 50.35 24.51 -41.73
C SER A 164 50.61 24.65 -43.23
N SER A 165 51.77 25.22 -43.60
CA SER A 165 52.16 25.66 -44.96
C SER A 165 51.34 26.85 -45.51
N THR A 166 51.91 27.98 -45.93
CA THR A 166 53.30 28.46 -45.77
C THR A 166 53.32 29.99 -45.72
N LYS A 167 54.19 30.59 -44.89
CA LYS A 167 54.73 31.92 -45.16
C LYS A 167 56.06 31.73 -45.90
N GLU A 168 56.08 31.90 -47.22
CA GLU A 168 57.07 32.75 -47.89
C GLU A 168 56.71 33.09 -49.36
N LYS A 169 56.77 34.39 -49.65
CA LYS A 169 57.16 35.05 -50.93
C LYS A 169 56.76 34.38 -52.28
N LEU A 170 55.73 34.95 -52.92
CA LEU A 170 55.84 35.95 -54.02
C LEU A 170 54.88 35.73 -55.23
N ASN A 171 54.13 36.79 -55.58
CA ASN A 171 53.56 37.12 -56.91
C ASN A 171 52.72 36.09 -57.71
N LYS A 172 51.38 36.23 -57.66
CA LYS A 172 50.61 36.97 -58.70
C LYS A 172 49.12 37.19 -58.34
N VAL A 173 48.43 38.00 -59.18
CA VAL A 173 47.10 38.61 -58.97
C VAL A 173 46.00 37.90 -59.77
N SER A 174 44.81 37.73 -59.18
CA SER A 174 43.50 37.93 -59.85
C SER A 174 42.33 37.98 -58.85
N ASP A 175 41.31 38.80 -59.14
CA ASP A 175 40.16 39.09 -58.27
C ASP A 175 38.99 38.11 -58.41
N SER A 176 38.15 38.01 -57.36
CA SER A 176 36.67 38.08 -57.46
C SER A 176 36.00 38.14 -56.07
N PRO A 177 34.81 38.77 -55.93
CA PRO A 177 34.25 39.11 -54.63
C PRO A 177 33.40 38.01 -53.97
N ARG A 178 33.22 38.12 -52.64
CA ARG A 178 32.19 37.40 -51.89
C ARG A 178 30.82 38.04 -52.12
N ASN A 179 29.80 37.24 -52.42
CA ASN A 179 28.39 37.63 -52.30
C ASN A 179 27.73 36.90 -51.12
N GLU A 180 26.71 37.54 -50.56
CA GLU A 180 26.07 37.18 -49.30
C GLU A 180 24.91 36.18 -49.51
N THR A 181 24.62 35.37 -48.49
CA THR A 181 23.43 34.48 -48.45
C THR A 181 22.80 34.55 -47.07
N SER A 182 21.48 34.66 -47.00
CA SER A 182 20.72 34.80 -45.75
C SER A 182 20.72 33.52 -44.90
N SER A 183 20.68 33.69 -43.58
CA SER A 183 20.88 32.62 -42.57
C SER A 183 19.68 31.67 -42.37
N ILE A 184 18.60 31.82 -43.13
CA ILE A 184 17.31 31.18 -42.88
C ILE A 184 17.15 29.85 -43.65
N ILE A 185 17.83 29.69 -44.79
CA ILE A 185 17.76 28.48 -45.62
C ILE A 185 19.02 27.64 -45.39
N LYS A 186 18.87 26.45 -44.80
CA LYS A 186 19.99 25.57 -44.43
C LYS A 186 20.64 24.83 -45.60
N ASP A 187 19.97 24.74 -46.75
CA ASP A 187 20.55 24.17 -47.98
C ASP A 187 21.06 25.27 -48.92
N ALA A 188 22.37 25.27 -49.17
CA ALA A 188 23.06 26.26 -49.99
C ALA A 188 22.80 26.15 -51.51
N LYS A 189 22.14 25.09 -51.99
CA LYS A 189 21.58 25.02 -53.35
C LYS A 189 20.19 25.65 -53.38
N LEU A 190 19.27 25.17 -52.54
CA LEU A 190 17.90 25.65 -52.47
C LEU A 190 17.84 27.16 -52.21
N GLY A 191 18.72 27.68 -51.35
CA GLY A 191 18.83 29.12 -51.08
C GLY A 191 19.30 29.96 -52.27
N LYS A 192 20.06 29.37 -53.21
CA LYS A 192 20.43 30.04 -54.48
C LYS A 192 19.32 29.95 -55.51
N GLU A 193 18.67 28.80 -55.61
CA GLU A 193 17.53 28.58 -56.51
C GLU A 193 16.37 29.52 -56.15
N LEU A 194 15.97 29.59 -54.88
CA LEU A 194 14.98 30.55 -54.37
C LEU A 194 15.42 32.01 -54.54
N HIS A 195 16.70 32.35 -54.33
CA HIS A 195 17.17 33.71 -54.57
C HIS A 195 17.09 34.08 -56.07
N GLN A 196 17.43 33.16 -56.96
CA GLN A 196 17.40 33.35 -58.40
C GLN A 196 15.97 33.36 -58.97
N GLU A 197 15.06 32.57 -58.38
CA GLU A 197 13.62 32.62 -58.64
C GLU A 197 13.02 33.97 -58.21
N ASN A 198 13.25 34.42 -56.98
CA ASN A 198 12.82 35.75 -56.51
C ASN A 198 13.39 36.88 -57.40
N LEU A 199 14.65 36.79 -57.82
CA LEU A 199 15.25 37.74 -58.77
C LEU A 199 14.68 37.65 -60.19
N ASN A 200 14.02 36.55 -60.57
CA ASN A 200 13.32 36.43 -61.85
C ASN A 200 11.89 36.97 -61.73
N VAL A 201 11.19 36.71 -60.63
CA VAL A 201 9.87 37.32 -60.32
C VAL A 201 9.99 38.85 -60.27
N LEU A 202 10.99 39.38 -59.58
CA LEU A 202 11.29 40.82 -59.51
C LEU A 202 11.70 41.45 -60.86
N LYS A 203 12.02 40.65 -61.89
CA LYS A 203 12.26 41.10 -63.28
C LYS A 203 11.04 40.93 -64.19
N GLN A 204 9.99 40.25 -63.72
CA GLN A 204 8.74 40.00 -64.45
C GLN A 204 7.59 40.87 -63.93
N MET A 205 7.64 41.34 -62.69
CA MET A 205 6.72 42.36 -62.17
C MET A 205 6.92 43.70 -62.88
N ASN A 206 5.83 44.40 -63.14
CA ASN A 206 5.86 45.72 -63.78
C ASN A 206 6.07 46.82 -62.72
N GLU A 207 6.53 48.01 -63.11
CA GLU A 207 6.94 49.05 -62.15
C GLU A 207 5.79 49.49 -61.19
N GLN A 208 4.54 49.36 -61.63
CA GLN A 208 3.35 49.68 -60.83
C GLN A 208 3.11 48.68 -59.69
N ASP A 209 3.34 47.39 -59.92
CA ASP A 209 3.14 46.33 -58.92
C ASP A 209 4.21 46.37 -57.81
N ILE A 210 5.40 46.86 -58.16
CA ILE A 210 6.51 47.08 -57.22
C ILE A 210 6.21 48.25 -56.28
N LEU A 211 5.43 49.25 -56.73
CA LEU A 211 5.05 50.39 -55.91
C LEU A 211 3.94 50.04 -54.90
N THR A 212 2.91 49.30 -55.32
CA THR A 212 1.80 48.90 -54.43
C THR A 212 2.25 47.95 -53.33
N GLU A 213 3.05 46.93 -53.62
CA GLU A 213 3.54 46.00 -52.59
C GLU A 213 4.57 46.68 -51.67
N LYS A 214 5.32 47.69 -52.16
CA LYS A 214 6.17 48.55 -51.33
C LYS A 214 5.35 49.42 -50.36
N GLU A 215 4.23 50.01 -50.79
CA GLU A 215 3.34 50.75 -49.89
C GLU A 215 2.71 49.83 -48.84
N ARG A 216 2.30 48.62 -49.24
CA ARG A 216 1.82 47.58 -48.32
C ARG A 216 2.86 47.20 -47.26
N LEU A 217 4.11 46.98 -47.67
CA LEU A 217 5.21 46.65 -46.76
C LEU A 217 5.54 47.81 -45.81
N LEU A 218 5.46 49.06 -46.27
CA LEU A 218 5.61 50.25 -45.43
C LEU A 218 4.46 50.40 -44.41
N ALA A 219 3.24 49.99 -44.77
CA ALA A 219 2.08 49.99 -43.87
C ALA A 219 2.13 48.85 -42.82
N SER A 220 2.86 47.76 -43.07
CA SER A 220 2.98 46.61 -42.15
C SER A 220 4.20 46.67 -41.20
N LEU A 221 5.00 47.74 -41.24
CA LEU A 221 6.25 47.86 -40.47
C LEU A 221 6.17 48.95 -39.40
N ASP A 222 6.78 48.69 -38.25
CA ASP A 222 6.86 49.65 -37.14
C ASP A 222 7.62 50.93 -37.57
N PRO A 223 7.05 52.14 -37.38
CA PRO A 223 7.71 53.40 -37.73
C PRO A 223 9.10 53.59 -37.11
N SER A 224 9.37 53.02 -35.94
CA SER A 224 10.66 53.10 -35.25
C SER A 224 11.78 52.37 -36.02
N LEU A 225 11.48 51.21 -36.64
CA LEU A 225 12.42 50.48 -37.48
C LEU A 225 12.71 51.22 -38.79
N ILE A 226 11.70 51.87 -39.37
CA ILE A 226 11.85 52.69 -40.57
C ILE A 226 12.77 53.90 -40.27
N ALA A 227 12.62 54.53 -39.11
CA ALA A 227 13.50 55.62 -38.64
C ALA A 227 14.96 55.15 -38.40
N LEU A 228 15.16 53.91 -37.94
CA LEU A 228 16.48 53.33 -37.69
C LEU A 228 17.21 53.00 -39.02
N LEU A 229 16.52 52.35 -39.95
CA LEU A 229 17.05 51.98 -41.27
C LEU A 229 17.39 53.22 -42.13
N SER A 230 16.54 54.25 -42.10
CA SER A 230 16.78 55.51 -42.83
C SER A 230 17.97 56.30 -42.28
N LYS A 231 18.13 56.40 -40.95
CA LYS A 231 19.32 57.00 -40.32
C LYS A 231 20.61 56.29 -40.75
N LYS A 232 20.61 54.96 -40.87
CA LYS A 232 21.78 54.16 -41.26
C LYS A 232 22.30 54.44 -42.69
N ARG A 233 21.52 55.15 -43.52
CA ARG A 233 21.87 55.50 -44.92
C ARG A 233 22.56 56.86 -45.09
N GLN A 234 22.64 57.70 -44.05
CA GLN A 234 23.10 59.10 -44.19
C GLN A 234 24.56 59.38 -43.79
N THR A 235 25.33 58.39 -43.30
CA THR A 235 26.71 58.60 -42.82
C THR A 235 27.79 58.12 -43.80
N THR A 236 28.04 58.92 -44.84
CA THR A 236 29.34 58.96 -45.55
C THR A 236 29.44 60.25 -46.37
N PRO A 237 30.47 61.10 -46.10
CA PRO A 237 31.54 61.19 -47.09
C PRO A 237 32.96 61.29 -46.47
N ASN A 238 33.98 61.17 -47.33
CA ASN A 238 35.39 61.24 -46.95
C ASN A 238 35.86 62.64 -46.51
N SER A 239 36.74 62.70 -45.51
CA SER A 239 37.80 63.73 -45.41
C SER A 239 38.94 63.27 -44.48
N LYS A 240 40.16 63.79 -44.70
CA LYS A 240 41.35 63.58 -43.86
C LYS A 240 41.68 64.85 -43.03
N PRO A 241 42.50 64.76 -41.96
CA PRO A 241 42.41 65.66 -40.79
C PRO A 241 43.34 66.90 -40.88
N PRO A 242 43.24 67.86 -39.93
CA PRO A 242 44.05 67.77 -38.70
C PRO A 242 43.34 68.19 -37.38
N ASN A 243 44.06 67.98 -36.26
CA ASN A 243 43.81 68.40 -34.87
C ASN A 243 43.87 69.94 -34.64
N PRO A 244 43.53 70.49 -33.45
CA PRO A 244 42.64 70.01 -32.36
C PRO A 244 41.71 71.14 -31.79
N ASN A 245 41.17 70.93 -30.58
CA ASN A 245 40.55 71.87 -29.63
C ASN A 245 39.03 72.19 -29.75
N SER A 246 38.39 71.89 -28.62
CA SER A 246 37.06 72.17 -28.05
C SER A 246 36.48 73.60 -28.17
N PRO A 247 35.25 73.85 -27.67
CA PRO A 247 34.01 73.03 -27.70
C PRO A 247 32.73 73.87 -28.04
N LYS A 248 31.55 73.22 -28.16
CA LYS A 248 30.29 73.71 -27.54
C LYS A 248 29.12 72.71 -27.56
N VAL A 249 28.14 72.98 -26.71
CA VAL A 249 26.93 72.18 -26.41
C VAL A 249 25.67 72.94 -26.83
N ILE A 250 24.62 72.23 -27.23
CA ILE A 250 23.16 72.52 -27.13
C ILE A 250 22.50 71.12 -27.15
N GLU A 251 21.92 70.61 -26.06
CA GLU A 251 20.61 70.91 -25.45
C GLU A 251 19.39 70.36 -26.23
N ALA A 252 18.37 69.91 -25.48
CA ALA A 252 17.26 69.08 -25.98
C ALA A 252 15.87 69.63 -25.60
N PRO A 253 14.78 69.28 -26.32
CA PRO A 253 13.42 69.76 -26.03
C PRO A 253 12.77 69.08 -24.79
N PRO A 254 11.74 69.70 -24.17
CA PRO A 254 11.26 69.34 -22.83
C PRO A 254 10.08 68.35 -22.76
N MET A 255 9.90 67.75 -21.57
CA MET A 255 8.70 67.01 -21.16
C MET A 255 7.66 67.90 -20.44
N PRO A 256 6.39 67.47 -20.32
CA PRO A 256 5.42 68.07 -19.39
C PRO A 256 5.77 67.83 -17.91
N ALA A 257 5.37 68.77 -17.05
CA ALA A 257 5.39 68.64 -15.58
C ALA A 257 4.01 68.09 -15.08
N GLN A 258 3.75 67.75 -13.82
CA GLN A 258 4.44 67.85 -12.51
C GLN A 258 3.72 66.81 -11.60
N SER A 259 4.34 65.98 -10.76
CA SER A 259 5.03 66.23 -9.47
C SER A 259 5.41 64.84 -8.88
N THR A 260 6.22 64.62 -7.83
CA THR A 260 6.82 65.48 -6.78
C THR A 260 8.24 64.94 -6.47
N ARG A 261 9.14 65.76 -5.91
CA ARG A 261 10.51 65.30 -5.53
C ARG A 261 10.51 64.30 -4.37
N ALA A 262 11.16 63.15 -4.58
CA ALA A 262 11.77 62.32 -3.54
C ALA A 262 13.09 61.72 -4.07
N GLN A 263 14.00 61.39 -3.15
CA GLN A 263 15.42 61.03 -3.33
C GLN A 263 15.75 59.99 -4.41
N ASP A 264 16.97 60.08 -4.95
CA ASP A 264 17.58 59.06 -5.82
C ASP A 264 17.65 57.69 -5.12
N PRO A 265 17.01 56.62 -5.64
CA PRO A 265 17.19 55.26 -5.14
C PRO A 265 18.55 54.70 -5.57
N GLN A 266 19.28 54.11 -4.63
CA GLN A 266 20.65 53.66 -4.86
C GLN A 266 20.73 52.34 -5.64
N ILE A 267 21.91 52.11 -6.24
CA ILE A 267 22.39 50.78 -6.60
C ILE A 267 22.59 50.00 -5.28
N SER A 268 21.58 49.25 -4.84
CA SER A 268 21.60 48.53 -3.56
C SER A 268 20.81 47.22 -3.57
N SER A 269 20.85 46.49 -4.70
CA SER A 269 20.14 45.21 -4.91
C SER A 269 21.04 44.07 -5.42
N LEU A 270 22.37 44.27 -5.41
CA LEU A 270 23.39 43.27 -5.74
C LEU A 270 24.44 43.21 -4.62
N THR A 271 24.90 42.00 -4.30
CA THR A 271 25.95 41.70 -3.31
C THR A 271 27.34 41.97 -3.90
N ASP A 272 28.28 42.47 -3.09
CA ASP A 272 29.64 42.89 -3.53
C ASP A 272 30.49 41.80 -4.22
N GLY A 273 30.06 40.53 -4.18
CA GLY A 273 30.69 39.41 -4.91
C GLY A 273 30.15 39.15 -6.32
N ASN A 274 29.12 39.86 -6.77
CA ASN A 274 28.45 39.53 -8.04
C ASN A 274 29.25 40.06 -9.27
N PRO A 275 29.63 39.20 -10.24
CA PRO A 275 30.44 39.61 -11.38
C PRO A 275 29.74 40.60 -12.34
N ALA A 276 28.42 40.77 -12.24
CA ALA A 276 27.71 41.83 -12.97
C ALA A 276 28.11 43.24 -12.48
N ILE A 277 28.55 43.40 -11.23
CA ILE A 277 28.96 44.70 -10.68
C ILE A 277 30.26 45.19 -11.34
N GLU A 278 31.25 44.32 -11.53
CA GLU A 278 32.49 44.70 -12.24
C GLU A 278 32.18 45.12 -13.69
N LEU A 279 31.35 44.35 -14.41
CA LEU A 279 30.95 44.64 -15.78
C LEU A 279 30.18 45.97 -15.92
N LEU A 280 29.26 46.27 -14.99
CA LEU A 280 28.56 47.55 -14.99
C LEU A 280 29.53 48.71 -14.71
N GLN A 281 30.39 48.58 -13.70
CA GLN A 281 31.41 49.59 -13.39
C GLN A 281 32.46 49.78 -14.51
N GLU A 282 32.76 48.76 -15.31
CA GLU A 282 33.58 48.91 -16.52
C GLU A 282 32.81 49.58 -17.65
N SER A 283 31.50 49.32 -17.79
CA SER A 283 30.67 49.98 -18.82
C SER A 283 30.53 51.50 -18.59
N ASP A 284 30.41 51.94 -17.32
CA ASP A 284 30.41 53.36 -16.93
C ASP A 284 31.75 54.04 -17.23
N LYS A 285 32.87 53.36 -16.94
CA LYS A 285 34.23 53.86 -17.24
C LYS A 285 34.54 53.84 -18.75
N GLY A 286 33.96 52.89 -19.48
CA GLY A 286 34.11 52.71 -20.92
C GLY A 286 33.18 53.58 -21.77
N ASN A 287 32.17 54.21 -21.16
CA ASN A 287 31.15 55.03 -21.82
C ASN A 287 30.42 54.27 -22.94
N TRP A 288 30.01 53.03 -22.65
CA TRP A 288 29.45 52.09 -23.65
C TRP A 288 28.02 52.47 -24.05
N LEU A 289 27.80 52.59 -25.36
CA LEU A 289 26.52 53.07 -25.90
C LEU A 289 25.36 52.14 -25.52
N ASN A 290 24.33 52.72 -24.88
CA ASN A 290 23.12 52.04 -24.38
C ASN A 290 23.31 51.05 -23.21
N PHE A 291 24.48 50.99 -22.56
CA PHE A 291 24.66 50.15 -21.36
C PHE A 291 24.11 50.79 -20.07
N ASN A 292 23.71 52.06 -20.14
CA ASN A 292 23.19 52.89 -19.05
C ASN A 292 21.84 52.43 -18.46
N LEU A 293 21.27 51.32 -18.92
CA LEU A 293 19.90 50.90 -18.63
C LEU A 293 19.89 49.46 -18.13
N VAL A 294 19.99 49.32 -16.82
CA VAL A 294 20.14 48.05 -16.10
C VAL A 294 18.86 47.22 -16.21
N GLU A 295 18.88 46.17 -17.04
CA GLU A 295 17.74 45.26 -17.21
C GLU A 295 17.61 44.30 -16.01
N GLU A 296 17.06 44.79 -14.90
CA GLU A 296 16.90 44.03 -13.64
C GLU A 296 16.21 42.67 -13.84
N HIS A 297 15.20 42.61 -14.73
CA HIS A 297 14.47 41.38 -15.03
C HIS A 297 15.34 40.29 -15.68
N LYS A 298 16.39 40.68 -16.40
CA LYS A 298 17.41 39.74 -16.89
C LYS A 298 18.33 39.42 -15.73
N LEU A 299 18.99 40.43 -15.14
CA LEU A 299 19.97 40.29 -14.06
C LEU A 299 19.49 39.49 -12.84
N ALA A 300 18.17 39.35 -12.62
CA ALA A 300 17.58 38.40 -11.69
C ALA A 300 18.09 36.95 -11.86
N TRP A 301 18.44 36.52 -13.07
CA TRP A 301 19.03 35.20 -13.37
C TRP A 301 20.45 34.97 -12.81
N MET A 302 21.14 36.05 -12.42
CA MET A 302 22.51 36.07 -11.90
C MET A 302 22.53 36.41 -10.40
N ARG A 303 21.38 36.40 -9.71
CA ARG A 303 21.32 36.54 -8.26
C ARG A 303 21.64 35.20 -7.61
N ASP A 304 22.43 35.25 -6.54
CA ASP A 304 22.68 34.07 -5.70
C ASP A 304 21.35 33.51 -5.17
N ILE A 305 21.21 32.18 -5.18
CA ILE A 305 20.03 31.51 -4.60
C ILE A 305 19.97 31.90 -3.11
N PRO A 306 18.83 32.41 -2.61
CA PRO A 306 18.75 32.90 -1.25
C PRO A 306 18.93 31.75 -0.25
N ALA A 307 20.05 31.76 0.48
CA ALA A 307 20.47 30.71 1.43
C ALA A 307 19.60 30.57 2.70
N LYS A 308 18.32 30.98 2.63
CA LYS A 308 17.30 30.81 3.67
C LYS A 308 16.02 30.28 3.04
N ILE A 309 16.00 28.97 2.78
CA ILE A 309 14.77 28.21 2.56
C ILE A 309 13.85 28.49 3.75
N SER A 310 12.58 28.82 3.49
CA SER A 310 11.64 29.16 4.56
C SER A 310 11.28 27.95 5.40
N GLU A 311 11.32 28.08 6.73
CA GLU A 311 10.86 27.01 7.62
C GLU A 311 9.34 26.81 7.47
N LEU A 312 8.95 25.66 6.91
CA LEU A 312 7.54 25.26 6.77
C LEU A 312 6.83 25.24 8.11
N LYS A 313 5.60 25.76 8.14
CA LYS A 313 4.72 25.64 9.30
C LYS A 313 4.24 24.18 9.44
N PRO A 314 4.00 23.68 10.67
CA PRO A 314 3.41 22.36 10.87
C PRO A 314 2.07 22.21 10.12
N GLY A 315 2.02 21.29 9.15
CA GLY A 315 0.86 21.05 8.29
C GLY A 315 0.87 21.74 6.92
N GLU A 316 1.92 22.51 6.59
CA GLU A 316 2.09 23.16 5.28
C GLU A 316 2.53 22.13 4.21
N GLN A 317 1.85 22.12 3.06
CA GLN A 317 2.11 21.20 1.94
C GLN A 317 3.14 21.80 0.98
N PHE A 318 4.05 20.98 0.45
CA PHE A 318 5.11 21.42 -0.48
C PHE A 318 5.36 20.39 -1.59
N ASN A 319 6.02 20.79 -2.67
CA ASN A 319 6.32 19.89 -3.79
C ASN A 319 7.41 18.86 -3.43
N ALA A 320 7.09 17.58 -3.61
CA ALA A 320 8.04 16.49 -3.48
C ALA A 320 9.07 16.53 -4.63
N ARG A 321 10.36 16.65 -4.28
CA ARG A 321 11.50 16.57 -5.21
C ARG A 321 12.29 15.28 -4.95
N PHE A 322 12.77 14.63 -6.01
CA PHE A 322 13.43 13.33 -5.98
C PHE A 322 14.81 13.39 -6.66
N ASP A 323 15.75 12.56 -6.23
CA ASP A 323 17.00 12.34 -6.99
C ASP A 323 16.80 11.38 -8.18
N TRP A 324 17.86 11.17 -8.98
CA TRP A 324 17.82 10.22 -10.11
C TRP A 324 17.66 8.74 -9.71
N LYS A 325 17.85 8.39 -8.44
CA LYS A 325 17.57 7.05 -7.89
C LYS A 325 16.11 6.93 -7.41
N GLY A 326 15.33 8.02 -7.51
CA GLY A 326 13.95 8.10 -7.05
C GLY A 326 13.81 8.37 -5.56
N VAL A 327 14.88 8.74 -4.85
CA VAL A 327 14.86 9.02 -3.40
C VAL A 327 14.25 10.39 -3.14
N LEU A 328 13.19 10.45 -2.33
CA LEU A 328 12.57 11.68 -1.85
C LEU A 328 13.57 12.53 -1.03
N LEU A 329 13.74 13.79 -1.44
CA LEU A 329 14.66 14.74 -0.79
C LEU A 329 13.94 15.59 0.27
N PRO A 330 14.63 15.98 1.37
CA PRO A 330 14.04 16.81 2.42
C PRO A 330 13.68 18.22 1.92
N HIS A 331 12.81 18.93 2.65
CA HIS A 331 12.48 20.32 2.32
C HIS A 331 13.63 21.28 2.69
N THR A 332 14.18 21.13 3.89
CA THR A 332 15.40 21.82 4.34
C THR A 332 16.48 20.80 4.68
N LEU A 333 17.70 21.04 4.20
CA LEU A 333 18.89 20.52 4.84
C LEU A 333 19.09 21.35 6.12
N LYS A 334 19.15 20.70 7.29
CA LYS A 334 19.52 21.38 8.54
C LYS A 334 21.04 21.42 8.64
N ASP A 335 21.58 22.54 9.09
CA ASP A 335 23.02 22.73 9.35
C ASP A 335 23.52 21.84 10.51
N GLN A 336 23.70 20.55 10.23
CA GLN A 336 24.37 19.58 11.10
C GLN A 336 25.55 18.99 10.32
N ASP A 337 26.75 19.19 10.87
CA ASP A 337 28.05 18.92 10.24
C ASP A 337 28.36 19.77 8.98
N ALA A 338 28.53 21.09 9.15
CA ALA A 338 29.23 21.97 8.19
C ALA A 338 30.75 21.68 8.03
N SER A 339 31.11 20.41 8.27
CA SER A 339 32.44 19.79 8.22
C SER A 339 32.43 18.50 7.39
N LYS A 340 31.26 18.06 6.92
CA LYS A 340 31.10 17.12 5.80
C LYS A 340 30.78 17.92 4.54
N GLN A 341 31.04 17.34 3.38
CA GLN A 341 31.00 18.04 2.09
C GLN A 341 29.69 18.81 1.88
N ILE A 342 29.82 19.99 1.27
CA ILE A 342 28.72 20.64 0.53
C ILE A 342 28.13 19.54 -0.37
N ASP A 343 26.84 19.24 -0.25
CA ASP A 343 26.24 18.07 -0.88
C ASP A 343 26.41 18.15 -2.40
N GLU A 344 27.32 17.34 -2.97
CA GLU A 344 27.80 17.36 -4.37
C GLU A 344 26.71 16.92 -5.38
N ARG A 345 25.44 16.98 -4.97
CA ARG A 345 24.25 16.79 -5.79
C ARG A 345 23.94 18.09 -6.52
N GLU A 346 24.65 18.29 -7.63
CA GLU A 346 24.46 19.35 -8.63
C GLU A 346 23.12 19.22 -9.40
N LEU A 347 22.01 19.09 -8.66
CA LEU A 347 20.64 18.91 -9.16
C LEU A 347 19.75 20.12 -8.86
N TYR A 348 20.34 21.32 -8.75
CA TYR A 348 19.61 22.59 -8.77
C TYR A 348 19.28 22.94 -10.22
N LEU A 349 18.00 22.98 -10.59
CA LEU A 349 17.55 23.27 -11.96
C LEU A 349 16.43 24.32 -11.97
N HIS A 350 16.31 24.99 -13.12
CA HIS A 350 15.30 26.03 -13.34
C HIS A 350 13.89 25.44 -13.42
N GLY A 351 13.11 25.65 -12.36
CA GLY A 351 11.69 25.34 -12.24
C GLY A 351 11.02 26.24 -11.20
N GLU A 352 9.77 25.94 -10.86
CA GLU A 352 9.15 26.49 -9.65
C GLU A 352 9.85 25.83 -8.44
N GLU A 353 10.44 26.60 -7.52
CA GLU A 353 11.36 26.13 -6.46
C GLU A 353 12.77 25.69 -6.96
N ALA A 354 13.44 26.52 -7.76
CA ALA A 354 14.83 26.30 -8.19
C ALA A 354 15.89 26.38 -7.06
N ASP A 355 15.48 26.82 -5.87
CA ASP A 355 16.26 26.86 -4.63
C ASP A 355 16.39 25.48 -3.94
N ARG A 356 15.66 24.47 -4.41
CA ARG A 356 15.64 23.11 -3.84
C ARG A 356 16.16 22.07 -4.85
N PRO A 357 17.10 21.19 -4.47
CA PRO A 357 17.66 20.21 -5.39
C PRO A 357 16.69 19.07 -5.73
N GLY A 358 16.93 18.41 -6.86
CA GLY A 358 16.17 17.25 -7.34
C GLY A 358 14.94 17.62 -8.18
N TYR A 359 14.26 16.63 -8.74
CA TYR A 359 13.18 16.81 -9.71
C TYR A 359 11.80 16.56 -9.11
N ALA A 360 10.84 17.43 -9.39
CA ALA A 360 9.43 17.19 -9.10
C ALA A 360 8.82 16.17 -10.07
N LEU A 361 7.76 15.46 -9.66
CA LEU A 361 7.11 14.45 -10.51
C LEU A 361 6.61 15.00 -11.86
N GLN A 362 6.15 16.26 -11.88
CA GLN A 362 5.74 16.95 -13.10
C GLN A 362 6.92 17.31 -14.03
N GLU A 363 8.11 17.54 -13.49
CA GLU A 363 9.34 17.75 -14.26
C GLU A 363 9.81 16.41 -14.87
N LEU A 364 9.76 15.32 -14.11
CA LEU A 364 9.99 13.96 -14.62
C LEU A 364 9.00 13.60 -15.75
N PHE A 365 7.71 13.96 -15.62
CA PHE A 365 6.71 13.80 -16.69
C PHE A 365 6.98 14.68 -17.92
N ARG A 366 7.77 15.75 -17.80
CA ARG A 366 8.20 16.58 -18.93
C ARG A 366 9.40 15.95 -19.64
N LEU A 367 10.39 15.51 -18.87
CA LEU A 367 11.61 14.85 -19.34
C LEU A 367 11.33 13.48 -20.01
N ALA A 368 10.41 12.68 -19.46
CA ALA A 368 9.94 11.42 -20.04
C ALA A 368 9.29 11.59 -21.44
N ARG A 369 8.82 12.79 -21.77
CA ARG A 369 8.26 13.18 -23.08
C ARG A 369 9.21 14.06 -23.91
N SER A 370 10.47 14.21 -23.49
CA SER A 370 11.48 14.91 -24.26
C SER A 370 11.80 14.18 -25.57
N THR A 371 12.25 14.91 -26.59
CA THR A 371 12.84 14.33 -27.80
C THR A 371 14.26 13.78 -27.56
N VAL A 372 14.90 14.14 -26.45
CA VAL A 372 16.25 13.68 -26.10
C VAL A 372 16.17 12.36 -25.34
N LEU A 373 16.63 11.27 -25.95
CA LEU A 373 16.58 9.92 -25.37
C LEU A 373 17.14 9.87 -23.94
N GLN A 374 18.33 10.45 -23.70
CA GLN A 374 18.96 10.44 -22.36
C GLN A 374 18.07 11.07 -21.27
N GLN A 375 17.33 12.14 -21.58
CA GLN A 375 16.40 12.76 -20.63
C GLN A 375 15.20 11.85 -20.33
N ARG A 376 14.72 11.09 -21.33
CA ARG A 376 13.67 10.07 -21.13
C ARG A 376 14.19 8.94 -20.23
N LEU A 377 15.40 8.44 -20.50
CA LEU A 377 16.04 7.37 -19.71
C LEU A 377 16.21 7.77 -18.24
N SER A 378 16.76 8.94 -17.96
CA SER A 378 16.93 9.42 -16.58
C SER A 378 15.58 9.64 -15.87
N ALA A 379 14.57 10.15 -16.58
CA ALA A 379 13.23 10.37 -16.02
C ALA A 379 12.48 9.07 -15.69
N PHE A 380 12.45 8.11 -16.63
CA PHE A 380 11.88 6.79 -16.37
C PHE A 380 12.70 6.02 -15.30
N GLY A 381 14.01 6.25 -15.23
CA GLY A 381 14.91 5.67 -14.22
C GLY A 381 14.55 6.11 -12.81
N ALA A 382 14.31 7.42 -12.61
CA ALA A 382 13.83 7.96 -11.34
C ALA A 382 12.43 7.42 -10.98
N ILE A 383 11.51 7.34 -11.96
CA ILE A 383 10.16 6.76 -11.74
C ILE A 383 10.22 5.29 -11.30
N ALA A 384 11.11 4.48 -11.91
CA ALA A 384 11.32 3.09 -11.49
C ALA A 384 11.87 2.98 -10.06
N GLY A 385 12.75 3.92 -9.66
CA GLY A 385 13.26 4.04 -8.30
C GLY A 385 12.19 4.43 -7.28
N ILE A 386 11.35 5.42 -7.62
CA ILE A 386 10.20 5.85 -6.80
C ILE A 386 9.28 4.65 -6.50
N PHE A 387 8.95 3.83 -7.51
CA PHE A 387 8.12 2.63 -7.29
C PHE A 387 8.82 1.55 -6.45
N SER A 388 10.13 1.34 -6.63
CA SER A 388 10.90 0.40 -5.80
C SER A 388 10.84 0.76 -4.30
N ILE A 389 10.96 2.05 -3.98
CA ILE A 389 10.93 2.54 -2.58
C ILE A 389 9.48 2.64 -2.06
N TYR A 390 8.51 2.98 -2.92
CA TYR A 390 7.09 2.97 -2.60
C TYR A 390 6.60 1.56 -2.20
N ASN A 391 7.01 0.52 -2.93
CA ASN A 391 6.63 -0.87 -2.59
C ASN A 391 7.20 -1.32 -1.23
N GLN A 392 8.29 -0.72 -0.76
CA GLN A 392 8.87 -0.96 0.56
C GLN A 392 8.17 -0.19 1.69
N GLY A 393 7.25 0.75 1.39
CA GLY A 393 6.44 1.46 2.40
C GLY A 393 7.04 2.76 2.95
N PHE A 394 8.26 3.14 2.57
CA PHE A 394 8.89 4.38 3.05
C PHE A 394 8.18 5.68 2.59
N TYR A 395 7.23 5.58 1.66
CA TYR A 395 6.44 6.71 1.13
C TYR A 395 4.96 6.70 1.56
N ASP A 396 4.50 5.66 2.25
CA ASP A 396 3.18 5.65 2.88
C ASP A 396 3.07 6.82 3.88
N GLN A 397 1.90 7.44 3.99
CA GLN A 397 1.64 8.58 4.90
C GLN A 397 2.52 9.83 4.64
N VAL A 398 3.29 9.84 3.55
CA VAL A 398 4.24 10.90 3.17
C VAL A 398 3.99 11.37 1.73
N LEU A 399 3.61 10.46 0.82
CA LEU A 399 3.47 10.78 -0.61
C LEU A 399 2.18 10.18 -1.18
N SER A 400 1.41 11.00 -1.88
CA SER A 400 0.33 10.55 -2.76
C SER A 400 0.83 10.53 -4.20
N LEU A 401 0.83 9.36 -4.84
CA LEU A 401 1.25 9.17 -6.23
C LEU A 401 0.04 9.03 -7.15
N PRO A 402 -0.05 9.78 -8.27
CA PRO A 402 -1.12 9.64 -9.26
C PRO A 402 -0.86 8.42 -10.15
N ILE A 403 -0.97 7.22 -9.58
CA ILE A 403 -0.53 5.94 -10.16
C ILE A 403 -1.08 5.72 -11.58
N SER A 404 -2.38 5.90 -11.81
CA SER A 404 -3.01 5.75 -13.13
C SER A 404 -2.40 6.66 -14.20
N LYS A 405 -2.02 7.90 -13.84
CA LYS A 405 -1.37 8.85 -14.77
C LYS A 405 0.07 8.42 -15.08
N ILE A 406 0.78 7.85 -14.10
CA ILE A 406 2.12 7.28 -14.30
C ILE A 406 2.04 6.03 -15.18
N PHE A 407 1.06 5.14 -14.94
CA PHE A 407 0.82 3.95 -15.75
C PHE A 407 0.69 4.27 -17.25
N PHE A 408 -0.15 5.23 -17.64
CA PHE A 408 -0.27 5.63 -19.06
C PHE A 408 1.06 6.17 -19.62
N LEU A 409 1.79 7.00 -18.86
CA LEU A 409 3.10 7.51 -19.27
C LEU A 409 4.11 6.38 -19.51
N LEU A 410 4.13 5.36 -18.65
CA LEU A 410 4.97 4.18 -18.81
C LEU A 410 4.53 3.32 -20.00
N ARG A 411 3.23 3.07 -20.16
CA ARG A 411 2.68 2.32 -21.31
C ARG A 411 3.06 2.98 -22.65
N PHE A 412 3.02 4.31 -22.75
CA PHE A 412 3.49 5.02 -23.95
C PHE A 412 5.01 4.99 -24.10
N GLY A 413 5.77 4.89 -23.00
CA GLY A 413 7.22 4.66 -23.03
C GLY A 413 7.62 3.28 -23.55
N LEU A 414 6.77 2.26 -23.37
CA LEU A 414 6.97 0.87 -23.79
C LEU A 414 6.67 0.65 -25.28
N ASP A 415 5.91 1.54 -25.91
CA ASP A 415 5.63 1.54 -27.35
C ASP A 415 6.85 2.02 -28.21
N ASP A 416 8.01 2.27 -27.58
CA ASP A 416 9.27 2.67 -28.22
C ASP A 416 10.24 1.48 -28.36
N ASN A 417 10.88 1.33 -29.53
CA ASN A 417 11.74 0.19 -29.84
C ASN A 417 13.20 0.35 -29.37
N ALA A 418 13.59 1.48 -28.77
CA ALA A 418 14.96 1.70 -28.28
C ALA A 418 15.28 0.77 -27.09
N PRO A 419 16.25 -0.16 -27.17
CA PRO A 419 16.45 -1.17 -26.12
C PRO A 419 16.74 -0.60 -24.73
N ALA A 420 17.56 0.45 -24.64
CA ALA A 420 17.85 1.14 -23.38
C ALA A 420 16.59 1.81 -22.76
N GLN A 421 15.60 2.18 -23.57
CA GLN A 421 14.32 2.68 -23.04
C GLN A 421 13.41 1.55 -22.62
N LEU A 422 13.35 0.47 -23.38
CA LEU A 422 12.61 -0.74 -22.99
C LEU A 422 13.09 -1.25 -21.63
N GLU A 423 14.40 -1.35 -21.40
CA GLU A 423 15.00 -1.73 -20.11
C GLU A 423 14.48 -0.89 -18.94
N VAL A 424 14.52 0.44 -19.07
CA VAL A 424 14.14 1.35 -17.98
C VAL A 424 12.62 1.41 -17.79
N VAL A 425 11.83 1.36 -18.87
CA VAL A 425 10.37 1.44 -18.82
C VAL A 425 9.74 0.10 -18.40
N SER A 426 10.26 -1.04 -18.87
CA SER A 426 9.82 -2.36 -18.39
C SER A 426 10.13 -2.51 -16.91
N ARG A 427 11.30 -2.02 -16.45
CA ARG A 427 11.65 -2.00 -15.02
C ARG A 427 10.73 -1.08 -14.22
N ALA A 428 10.32 0.07 -14.77
CA ALA A 428 9.33 0.94 -14.12
C ALA A 428 7.94 0.29 -14.02
N LEU A 429 7.48 -0.39 -15.08
CA LEU A 429 6.20 -1.14 -15.07
C LEU A 429 6.27 -2.34 -14.13
N SER A 430 7.36 -3.11 -14.17
CA SER A 430 7.62 -4.20 -13.24
C SER A 430 7.57 -3.70 -11.80
N ASN A 431 8.22 -2.58 -11.48
CA ASN A 431 8.19 -2.04 -10.12
C ASN A 431 6.83 -1.47 -9.71
N LEU A 432 5.98 -1.03 -10.66
CA LEU A 432 4.59 -0.65 -10.35
C LEU A 432 3.73 -1.89 -10.03
N PHE A 433 3.81 -2.95 -10.83
CA PHE A 433 2.88 -4.08 -10.75
C PHE A 433 3.36 -5.25 -9.88
N TYR A 434 4.67 -5.53 -9.83
CA TYR A 434 5.26 -6.66 -9.12
C TYR A 434 5.95 -6.18 -7.83
N ASN A 435 5.32 -6.45 -6.69
CA ASN A 435 5.91 -6.19 -5.38
C ASN A 435 6.94 -7.28 -5.04
N GLU A 436 8.23 -6.94 -5.16
CA GLU A 436 9.33 -7.87 -4.89
C GLU A 436 9.31 -8.41 -3.45
N THR A 437 8.90 -7.60 -2.47
CA THR A 437 8.87 -8.00 -1.05
C THR A 437 7.77 -9.02 -0.76
N ASP A 438 6.58 -8.85 -1.35
CA ASP A 438 5.52 -9.86 -1.30
C ASP A 438 6.00 -11.19 -1.89
N GLU A 439 6.64 -11.12 -3.05
CA GLU A 439 7.03 -12.28 -3.84
C GLU A 439 8.23 -13.05 -3.27
N VAL A 440 9.17 -12.36 -2.62
CA VAL A 440 10.26 -12.97 -1.86
C VAL A 440 9.72 -13.65 -0.60
N LEU A 441 8.80 -13.00 0.14
CA LEU A 441 8.26 -13.60 1.36
C LEU A 441 7.36 -14.82 1.06
N LEU A 442 6.55 -14.77 -0.01
CA LEU A 442 5.81 -15.94 -0.50
C LEU A 442 6.73 -17.15 -0.74
N ASP A 443 7.88 -16.93 -1.38
CA ASP A 443 8.82 -18.01 -1.68
C ASP A 443 9.55 -18.53 -0.43
N HIS A 444 9.87 -17.68 0.54
CA HIS A 444 10.42 -18.15 1.83
C HIS A 444 9.41 -18.95 2.64
N VAL A 445 8.15 -18.49 2.73
CA VAL A 445 7.10 -19.18 3.48
C VAL A 445 6.68 -20.48 2.79
N HIS A 446 6.70 -20.54 1.44
CA HIS A 446 6.22 -21.70 0.69
C HIS A 446 6.87 -23.02 1.11
N ASP A 447 8.17 -23.05 1.41
CA ASP A 447 8.90 -24.29 1.77
C ASP A 447 8.55 -24.84 3.18
N ASN A 448 7.65 -24.17 3.92
CA ASN A 448 7.06 -24.69 5.15
C ASN A 448 5.89 -25.66 4.89
N ALA A 449 5.56 -26.44 5.92
CA ALA A 449 4.42 -27.35 5.90
C ALA A 449 3.11 -26.61 5.60
N TYR A 450 2.22 -27.24 4.82
CA TYR A 450 0.90 -26.70 4.44
C TYR A 450 0.89 -25.32 3.73
N CYS A 451 2.06 -24.73 3.46
CA CYS A 451 2.22 -23.42 2.80
C CYS A 451 2.32 -23.53 1.27
N HIS A 452 1.76 -24.59 0.66
CA HIS A 452 1.80 -24.79 -0.80
C HIS A 452 1.00 -23.74 -1.58
N TRP A 453 -0.09 -23.25 -1.00
CA TRP A 453 -1.05 -22.32 -1.60
C TRP A 453 -0.40 -21.06 -2.19
N GLN A 454 -0.99 -20.53 -3.26
CA GLN A 454 -0.64 -19.23 -3.85
C GLN A 454 -1.79 -18.22 -3.66
N PRO A 455 -1.50 -16.92 -3.48
CA PRO A 455 -2.53 -15.90 -3.50
C PRO A 455 -3.03 -15.61 -4.92
N THR A 456 -4.34 -15.48 -5.10
CA THR A 456 -4.95 -14.65 -6.15
C THR A 456 -5.02 -13.20 -5.67
N LEU A 457 -4.83 -12.25 -6.60
CA LEU A 457 -4.74 -10.81 -6.35
C LEU A 457 -5.73 -10.06 -7.26
N GLU A 458 -6.97 -10.53 -7.21
CA GLU A 458 -8.13 -9.98 -7.89
C GLU A 458 -8.60 -8.70 -7.18
N VAL A 459 -9.01 -7.69 -7.94
CA VAL A 459 -9.62 -6.48 -7.36
C VAL A 459 -11.00 -6.88 -6.86
N LEU A 460 -11.15 -6.95 -5.53
CA LEU A 460 -12.42 -7.25 -4.90
C LEU A 460 -13.34 -6.04 -5.08
N GLY A 461 -14.33 -6.17 -5.96
CA GLY A 461 -15.42 -5.20 -6.07
C GLY A 461 -16.26 -5.18 -4.79
N ASN A 462 -17.24 -4.27 -4.74
CA ASN A 462 -18.28 -4.29 -3.69
C ASN A 462 -19.36 -5.37 -3.99
N GLY A 463 -18.94 -6.46 -4.64
CA GLY A 463 -19.73 -7.56 -5.18
C GLY A 463 -18.78 -8.70 -5.55
N SER A 464 -19.22 -9.93 -5.38
CA SER A 464 -18.40 -11.14 -5.58
C SER A 464 -18.30 -11.52 -7.04
N ASP A 465 -17.07 -11.68 -7.55
CA ASP A 465 -16.85 -12.24 -8.89
C ASP A 465 -17.09 -13.76 -8.88
N GLY A 466 -18.33 -14.16 -9.13
CA GLY A 466 -18.78 -15.55 -9.13
C GLY A 466 -20.02 -15.74 -9.99
N ASN A 467 -19.89 -16.49 -11.08
CA ASN A 467 -20.97 -16.75 -12.04
C ASN A 467 -22.00 -17.76 -11.50
N GLY A 468 -22.82 -17.34 -10.54
CA GLY A 468 -24.02 -18.05 -10.07
C GLY A 468 -25.21 -17.09 -10.05
N GLU A 469 -26.27 -17.44 -10.75
CA GLU A 469 -27.49 -16.61 -10.87
C GLU A 469 -28.35 -16.61 -9.58
N ASP A 470 -27.95 -17.38 -8.55
CA ASP A 470 -28.48 -17.35 -7.19
C ASP A 470 -27.56 -16.52 -6.26
N THR A 471 -27.47 -15.19 -6.47
CA THR A 471 -26.79 -14.32 -5.49
C THR A 471 -27.59 -14.24 -4.20
N ASP A 472 -27.08 -14.81 -3.11
CA ASP A 472 -27.72 -14.86 -1.79
C ASP A 472 -28.31 -13.50 -1.35
N THR A 473 -29.65 -13.40 -1.36
CA THR A 473 -30.39 -12.29 -0.72
C THR A 473 -30.19 -12.26 0.80
N ASN A 474 -29.70 -13.36 1.37
CA ASN A 474 -29.27 -13.51 2.76
C ASN A 474 -27.84 -12.97 3.02
N SER A 475 -27.10 -12.56 1.99
CA SER A 475 -25.69 -12.17 2.14
C SER A 475 -25.52 -10.88 2.94
N ILE A 476 -24.48 -10.84 3.78
CA ILE A 476 -24.11 -9.64 4.57
C ILE A 476 -23.83 -8.44 3.65
N ALA A 477 -23.27 -8.70 2.46
CA ALA A 477 -23.02 -7.70 1.43
C ALA A 477 -24.31 -7.06 0.88
N PHE A 478 -25.40 -7.82 0.70
CA PHE A 478 -26.70 -7.26 0.30
C PHE A 478 -27.22 -6.27 1.36
N LEU A 479 -27.20 -6.67 2.64
CA LEU A 479 -27.61 -5.81 3.75
C LEU A 479 -26.75 -4.55 3.86
N GLN A 480 -25.44 -4.65 3.65
CA GLN A 480 -24.53 -3.50 3.59
C GLN A 480 -24.83 -2.58 2.40
N ARG A 481 -25.09 -3.14 1.21
CA ARG A 481 -25.49 -2.38 0.00
C ARG A 481 -26.81 -1.64 0.24
N TYR A 482 -27.81 -2.30 0.83
CA TYR A 482 -29.12 -1.70 1.10
C TYR A 482 -29.06 -0.63 2.20
N MET A 483 -28.35 -0.88 3.30
CA MET A 483 -28.15 0.13 4.35
C MET A 483 -27.30 1.33 3.89
N LYS A 484 -26.39 1.13 2.93
CA LYS A 484 -25.68 2.23 2.25
C LYS A 484 -26.62 3.03 1.33
N LEU A 485 -27.45 2.34 0.53
CA LEU A 485 -28.48 2.97 -0.33
C LEU A 485 -29.47 3.83 0.46
N LEU A 486 -29.87 3.40 1.67
CA LEU A 486 -30.74 4.19 2.57
C LEU A 486 -30.12 5.55 2.96
N THR A 487 -28.79 5.67 3.02
CA THR A 487 -28.10 6.95 3.27
C THR A 487 -28.06 7.88 2.06
N THR A 488 -28.27 7.36 0.84
CA THR A 488 -28.19 8.10 -0.42
C THR A 488 -29.58 8.37 -1.01
N SER A 489 -30.48 8.98 -0.23
CA SER A 489 -31.87 9.21 -0.64
C SER A 489 -32.22 10.69 -0.93
N LYS A 490 -32.42 11.00 -2.21
CA LYS A 490 -33.53 11.86 -2.66
C LYS A 490 -34.17 11.22 -3.90
N SER A 491 -35.45 10.89 -3.77
CA SER A 491 -36.25 10.06 -4.69
C SER A 491 -35.85 8.58 -4.73
N VAL A 492 -36.83 7.74 -4.40
CA VAL A 492 -36.94 6.37 -4.94
C VAL A 492 -36.97 6.46 -6.47
N ARG A 493 -36.24 5.58 -7.18
CA ARG A 493 -36.63 5.07 -8.51
C ARG A 493 -35.72 3.95 -9.01
N ALA A 494 -36.34 3.02 -9.73
CA ALA A 494 -35.77 2.01 -10.61
C ALA A 494 -34.78 1.03 -9.98
N GLU A 495 -35.26 -0.20 -9.79
CA GLU A 495 -34.44 -1.38 -10.07
C GLU A 495 -33.92 -1.27 -11.51
N VAL A 496 -32.60 -1.24 -11.67
CA VAL A 496 -31.94 -1.54 -12.94
C VAL A 496 -30.76 -2.42 -12.58
N ASP A 497 -30.88 -3.70 -12.89
CA ASP A 497 -29.74 -4.61 -12.91
C ASP A 497 -28.92 -4.29 -14.18
N GLU A 498 -28.08 -3.27 -14.08
CA GLU A 498 -27.06 -3.00 -15.11
C GLU A 498 -25.96 -4.04 -14.97
N ASP A 499 -25.85 -4.94 -15.95
CA ASP A 499 -24.77 -5.93 -16.03
C ASP A 499 -23.40 -5.23 -15.93
N GLU A 500 -22.66 -5.48 -14.84
CA GLU A 500 -21.37 -4.81 -14.58
C GLU A 500 -20.34 -5.05 -15.72
N SER A 501 -20.53 -6.09 -16.55
CA SER A 501 -19.70 -6.36 -17.72
C SER A 501 -19.94 -5.39 -18.90
N GLU A 502 -21.19 -4.97 -19.16
CA GLU A 502 -21.47 -3.92 -20.15
C GLU A 502 -21.03 -2.55 -19.61
N SER A 503 -21.25 -2.29 -18.32
CA SER A 503 -20.72 -1.11 -17.63
C SER A 503 -19.20 -0.99 -17.79
N ARG A 504 -18.41 -1.99 -17.38
CA ARG A 504 -16.93 -1.97 -17.47
C ARG A 504 -16.39 -1.86 -18.89
N THR A 505 -17.07 -2.45 -19.88
CA THR A 505 -16.65 -2.30 -21.29
C THR A 505 -16.94 -0.91 -21.84
N SER A 506 -17.98 -0.22 -21.35
CA SER A 506 -18.30 1.17 -21.72
C SER A 506 -17.39 2.25 -21.09
N MET A 507 -16.71 1.95 -19.99
CA MET A 507 -15.85 2.89 -19.26
C MET A 507 -14.66 3.42 -20.08
N ASP A 508 -14.27 4.67 -19.84
CA ASP A 508 -13.02 5.26 -20.36
C ASP A 508 -11.80 4.57 -19.75
N ASP A 509 -10.70 4.47 -20.51
CA ASP A 509 -9.46 3.81 -20.06
C ASP A 509 -8.93 4.42 -18.76
N PHE A 510 -9.06 5.73 -18.56
CA PHE A 510 -8.63 6.37 -17.31
C PHE A 510 -9.54 6.04 -16.13
N GLN A 511 -10.85 5.92 -16.35
CA GLN A 511 -11.80 5.51 -15.30
C GLN A 511 -11.55 4.06 -14.89
N LEU A 512 -11.27 3.18 -15.86
CA LEU A 512 -10.92 1.79 -15.59
C LEU A 512 -9.60 1.68 -14.82
N ALA A 513 -8.59 2.49 -15.13
CA ALA A 513 -7.33 2.50 -14.36
C ALA A 513 -7.51 2.92 -12.88
N GLU A 514 -8.48 3.77 -12.57
CA GLU A 514 -8.84 4.21 -11.20
C GLU A 514 -9.76 3.21 -10.47
N THR A 515 -10.25 2.14 -11.12
CA THR A 515 -11.03 1.07 -10.48
C THR A 515 -10.32 -0.30 -10.49
N ASP A 516 -9.69 -0.66 -11.60
CA ASP A 516 -8.94 -1.90 -11.81
C ASP A 516 -7.77 -1.68 -12.79
N LEU A 517 -6.57 -1.52 -12.22
CA LEU A 517 -5.36 -1.23 -13.00
C LEU A 517 -4.84 -2.46 -13.75
N MET A 518 -5.20 -3.68 -13.33
CA MET A 518 -4.81 -4.93 -14.01
C MET A 518 -5.65 -5.17 -15.26
N ASP A 519 -6.96 -4.97 -15.18
CA ASP A 519 -7.86 -5.05 -16.35
C ASP A 519 -7.51 -3.94 -17.36
N CYS A 520 -7.24 -2.73 -16.89
CA CYS A 520 -6.72 -1.66 -17.75
C CYS A 520 -5.41 -2.04 -18.45
N LEU A 521 -4.45 -2.65 -17.74
CA LEU A 521 -3.19 -3.15 -18.33
C LEU A 521 -3.47 -4.19 -19.43
N LEU A 522 -4.37 -5.15 -19.19
CA LEU A 522 -4.75 -6.17 -20.17
C LEU A 522 -5.43 -5.55 -21.40
N ARG A 523 -6.38 -4.64 -21.21
CA ARG A 523 -7.06 -3.87 -22.28
C ARG A 523 -6.08 -3.09 -23.16
N THR A 524 -4.93 -2.62 -22.64
CA THR A 524 -3.90 -2.00 -23.48
C THR A 524 -3.15 -2.97 -24.42
N ASN A 525 -3.38 -4.29 -24.34
CA ASN A 525 -2.65 -5.36 -25.06
C ASN A 525 -1.18 -5.51 -24.59
N ILE A 526 -0.98 -5.77 -23.29
CA ILE A 526 0.36 -6.01 -22.72
C ILE A 526 1.00 -7.32 -23.20
N LEU A 527 0.23 -8.43 -23.26
CA LEU A 527 0.75 -9.77 -23.58
C LEU A 527 1.37 -9.82 -24.98
N GLN A 528 0.78 -9.09 -25.93
CA GLN A 528 1.26 -8.97 -27.30
C GLN A 528 2.55 -8.12 -27.38
N ARG A 529 2.74 -7.17 -26.46
CA ARG A 529 3.99 -6.39 -26.31
C ARG A 529 5.10 -7.22 -25.70
N ASP A 530 4.85 -7.90 -24.58
CA ASP A 530 5.84 -8.81 -23.97
C ASP A 530 6.26 -9.88 -24.97
N ARG A 531 5.31 -10.45 -25.73
CA ARG A 531 5.60 -11.37 -26.83
C ARG A 531 6.46 -10.71 -27.92
N PHE A 532 6.17 -9.49 -28.37
CA PHE A 532 6.99 -8.79 -29.36
C PHE A 532 8.40 -8.48 -28.85
N ILE A 533 8.53 -8.01 -27.60
CA ILE A 533 9.80 -7.70 -26.95
C ILE A 533 10.66 -8.97 -26.86
N LEU A 534 10.12 -10.05 -26.28
CA LEU A 534 10.87 -11.28 -26.03
C LEU A 534 11.16 -12.10 -27.31
N VAL A 535 10.25 -12.11 -28.31
CA VAL A 535 10.44 -12.84 -29.57
C VAL A 535 11.27 -12.05 -30.59
N SER A 536 10.97 -10.76 -30.78
CA SER A 536 11.44 -9.97 -31.92
C SER A 536 12.59 -9.04 -31.55
N VAL A 537 12.47 -8.28 -30.47
CA VAL A 537 13.52 -7.33 -30.03
C VAL A 537 14.70 -8.07 -29.42
N LYS A 538 14.44 -9.10 -28.61
CA LYS A 538 15.45 -9.88 -27.85
C LYS A 538 16.35 -8.95 -27.02
N PRO A 539 15.74 -8.21 -26.07
CA PRO A 539 16.46 -7.26 -25.23
C PRO A 539 17.36 -7.98 -24.23
N ASP A 540 18.10 -7.19 -23.46
CA ASP A 540 18.95 -7.63 -22.36
C ASP A 540 18.19 -8.36 -21.23
N ASN A 541 18.96 -8.91 -20.28
CA ASN A 541 18.44 -9.62 -19.11
C ASN A 541 17.44 -8.81 -18.26
N SER A 542 17.70 -7.53 -17.99
CA SER A 542 16.86 -6.73 -17.08
C SER A 542 15.48 -6.49 -17.68
N THR A 543 15.41 -6.28 -19.00
CA THR A 543 14.14 -6.25 -19.74
C THR A 543 13.42 -7.62 -19.67
N VAL A 544 14.15 -8.73 -19.89
CA VAL A 544 13.58 -10.10 -19.82
C VAL A 544 13.03 -10.42 -18.41
N GLU A 545 13.76 -10.08 -17.36
CA GLU A 545 13.31 -10.25 -15.96
C GLU A 545 12.08 -9.38 -15.66
N SER A 546 12.05 -8.14 -16.16
CA SER A 546 10.92 -7.22 -16.00
C SER A 546 9.64 -7.76 -16.65
N CYS A 547 9.73 -8.26 -17.89
CA CYS A 547 8.61 -8.93 -18.56
C CYS A 547 8.15 -10.19 -17.79
N LEU A 548 9.08 -11.01 -17.29
CA LEU A 548 8.71 -12.19 -16.49
C LEU A 548 8.03 -11.82 -15.16
N LYS A 549 8.48 -10.75 -14.48
CA LYS A 549 7.83 -10.21 -13.27
C LYS A 549 6.40 -9.72 -13.58
N LEU A 550 6.19 -9.00 -14.68
CA LEU A 550 4.86 -8.62 -15.15
C LEU A 550 3.97 -9.84 -15.43
N LEU A 551 4.47 -10.83 -16.17
CA LEU A 551 3.73 -12.07 -16.45
C LEU A 551 3.38 -12.86 -15.18
N ILE A 552 4.25 -12.87 -14.16
CA ILE A 552 3.93 -13.47 -12.84
C ILE A 552 2.79 -12.69 -12.17
N ARG A 553 2.83 -11.35 -12.13
CA ARG A 553 1.73 -10.56 -11.53
C ARG A 553 0.41 -10.77 -12.26
N ILE A 554 0.44 -10.82 -13.60
CA ILE A 554 -0.73 -11.14 -14.44
C ILE A 554 -1.28 -12.52 -14.08
N ALA A 555 -0.43 -13.55 -14.04
CA ALA A 555 -0.79 -14.92 -13.66
C ALA A 555 -1.33 -15.07 -12.22
N ARG A 556 -1.07 -14.10 -11.33
CA ARG A 556 -1.64 -14.03 -9.98
C ARG A 556 -2.98 -13.31 -9.90
N THR A 557 -3.45 -12.61 -10.93
CA THR A 557 -4.65 -11.76 -10.82
C THR A 557 -5.88 -12.61 -10.49
N SER A 558 -6.33 -13.45 -11.42
CA SER A 558 -7.37 -14.44 -11.16
C SER A 558 -7.34 -15.58 -12.18
N THR A 559 -8.12 -16.63 -11.94
CA THR A 559 -8.20 -17.82 -12.79
C THR A 559 -8.61 -17.47 -14.23
N LYS A 560 -9.45 -16.45 -14.43
CA LYS A 560 -9.84 -15.93 -15.75
C LYS A 560 -8.60 -15.43 -16.53
N VAL A 561 -7.85 -14.51 -15.92
CA VAL A 561 -6.63 -13.90 -16.49
C VAL A 561 -5.51 -14.93 -16.68
N ALA A 562 -5.33 -15.84 -15.73
CA ALA A 562 -4.35 -16.91 -15.83
C ALA A 562 -4.65 -17.87 -16.99
N ARG A 563 -5.94 -18.18 -17.23
CA ARG A 563 -6.37 -19.00 -18.37
C ARG A 563 -6.16 -18.27 -19.71
N GLN A 564 -6.35 -16.95 -19.76
CA GLN A 564 -6.01 -16.13 -20.94
C GLN A 564 -4.50 -16.21 -21.26
N LEU A 565 -3.63 -16.02 -20.27
CA LEU A 565 -2.17 -16.11 -20.44
C LEU A 565 -1.73 -17.52 -20.84
N ALA A 566 -2.30 -18.57 -20.24
CA ALA A 566 -2.00 -19.96 -20.61
C ALA A 566 -2.43 -20.32 -22.05
N ASN A 567 -3.44 -19.63 -22.60
CA ASN A 567 -3.94 -19.83 -23.96
C ASN A 567 -3.10 -19.11 -25.04
N GLU A 568 -2.21 -18.17 -24.68
CA GLU A 568 -1.24 -17.55 -25.60
C GLU A 568 -0.08 -18.52 -25.92
N SER A 569 -0.41 -19.64 -26.58
CA SER A 569 0.47 -20.78 -26.84
C SER A 569 1.82 -20.38 -27.44
N HIS A 570 1.84 -19.49 -28.44
CA HIS A 570 3.09 -19.03 -29.05
C HIS A 570 4.01 -18.29 -28.06
N LEU A 571 3.46 -17.55 -27.08
CA LEU A 571 4.28 -16.94 -26.03
C LEU A 571 4.86 -18.05 -25.14
N ILE A 572 4.01 -18.92 -24.61
CA ILE A 572 4.41 -20.04 -23.73
C ILE A 572 5.45 -20.96 -24.38
N ASP A 573 5.23 -21.39 -25.63
CA ASP A 573 6.16 -22.20 -26.43
C ASP A 573 7.51 -21.51 -26.66
N THR A 574 7.51 -20.19 -26.86
CA THR A 574 8.75 -19.40 -26.97
C THR A 574 9.51 -19.43 -25.66
N LEU A 575 8.82 -19.18 -24.53
CA LEU A 575 9.44 -19.19 -23.21
C LEU A 575 10.01 -20.57 -22.86
N PHE A 576 9.29 -21.67 -23.14
CA PHE A 576 9.81 -23.03 -22.99
C PHE A 576 11.03 -23.31 -23.87
N LYS A 577 11.01 -22.86 -25.13
CA LYS A 577 12.11 -23.08 -26.08
C LYS A 577 13.38 -22.30 -25.73
N HIS A 578 13.24 -21.07 -25.23
CA HIS A 578 14.35 -20.14 -25.02
C HIS A 578 14.81 -20.05 -23.56
N PHE A 579 13.90 -20.16 -22.59
CA PHE A 579 14.20 -20.03 -21.15
C PHE A 579 14.19 -21.37 -20.39
N LEU A 580 13.92 -22.51 -21.06
CA LEU A 580 14.04 -23.86 -20.47
C LEU A 580 14.95 -24.79 -21.30
N PRO A 581 16.25 -24.44 -21.48
CA PRO A 581 17.17 -25.14 -22.37
C PRO A 581 17.45 -26.59 -21.93
N SER A 582 17.75 -27.45 -22.90
CA SER A 582 18.28 -28.80 -22.65
C SER A 582 19.72 -28.73 -22.18
N SER A 583 20.11 -29.60 -21.25
CA SER A 583 21.42 -29.65 -20.57
C SER A 583 22.65 -29.95 -21.46
N SER A 584 22.51 -29.90 -22.78
CA SER A 584 23.58 -30.14 -23.77
C SER A 584 23.77 -28.97 -24.75
N GLY A 585 23.03 -27.87 -24.60
CA GLY A 585 23.06 -26.73 -25.53
C GLY A 585 24.12 -25.68 -25.19
N SER A 586 25.22 -25.65 -25.94
CA SER A 586 26.29 -24.64 -25.82
C SER A 586 25.94 -23.27 -26.44
N ASN A 587 24.74 -22.76 -26.19
CA ASN A 587 24.25 -21.48 -26.71
C ASN A 587 23.90 -20.54 -25.55
N GLN A 588 24.81 -19.61 -25.24
CA GLN A 588 24.53 -18.50 -24.33
C GLN A 588 23.64 -17.47 -25.03
N PHE A 589 22.35 -17.47 -24.69
CA PHE A 589 21.44 -16.37 -24.97
C PHE A 589 20.74 -15.99 -23.66
N TYR A 590 20.94 -14.73 -23.25
CA TYR A 590 20.31 -14.05 -22.10
C TYR A 590 20.38 -14.81 -20.77
N GLY A 591 21.30 -14.36 -19.92
CA GLY A 591 21.87 -15.10 -18.79
C GLY A 591 20.88 -15.42 -17.67
N GLN A 592 20.26 -16.59 -17.75
CA GLN A 592 19.67 -17.35 -16.64
C GLN A 592 18.32 -16.88 -16.03
N PRO A 593 17.29 -16.52 -16.84
CA PRO A 593 15.93 -16.26 -16.37
C PRO A 593 15.16 -17.52 -15.89
N GLN A 594 15.80 -18.70 -15.79
CA GLN A 594 15.11 -19.97 -15.50
C GLN A 594 14.30 -19.93 -14.20
N VAL A 595 14.81 -19.28 -13.15
CA VAL A 595 14.15 -19.22 -11.83
C VAL A 595 12.83 -18.45 -11.91
N LEU A 596 12.79 -17.31 -12.59
CA LEU A 596 11.56 -16.53 -12.78
C LEU A 596 10.59 -17.25 -13.73
N PHE A 597 11.07 -17.92 -14.77
CA PHE A 597 10.18 -18.66 -15.67
C PHE A 597 9.59 -19.92 -15.00
N LEU A 598 10.37 -20.64 -14.19
CA LEU A 598 9.86 -21.72 -13.35
C LEU A 598 8.87 -21.19 -12.30
N LYS A 599 9.09 -20.01 -11.72
CA LYS A 599 8.12 -19.36 -10.83
C LYS A 599 6.81 -19.00 -11.53
N LEU A 600 6.85 -18.47 -12.75
CA LEU A 600 5.66 -18.26 -13.59
C LEU A 600 4.91 -19.57 -13.83
N ILE A 601 5.62 -20.65 -14.14
CA ILE A 601 5.05 -21.99 -14.31
C ILE A 601 4.38 -22.49 -13.01
N ARG A 602 5.03 -22.36 -11.84
CA ARG A 602 4.41 -22.71 -10.55
C ARG A 602 3.13 -21.92 -10.30
N VAL A 603 3.16 -20.60 -10.48
CA VAL A 603 1.98 -19.74 -10.27
C VAL A 603 0.83 -20.17 -11.17
N LEU A 604 1.07 -20.37 -12.48
CA LEU A 604 0.03 -20.82 -13.41
C LEU A 604 -0.52 -22.21 -13.07
N ILE A 605 0.34 -23.16 -12.67
CA ILE A 605 -0.05 -24.50 -12.22
C ILE A 605 -0.98 -24.43 -11.00
N CYS A 606 -0.74 -23.51 -10.06
CA CYS A 606 -1.58 -23.38 -8.87
C CYS A 606 -2.99 -22.86 -9.15
N GLN A 607 -3.22 -22.10 -10.22
CA GLN A 607 -4.52 -21.43 -10.46
C GLN A 607 -5.67 -22.40 -10.73
N HIS A 608 -5.48 -23.39 -11.62
CA HIS A 608 -6.52 -24.40 -11.89
C HIS A 608 -5.93 -25.67 -12.52
N LEU A 609 -6.52 -26.83 -12.22
CA LEU A 609 -6.09 -28.12 -12.73
C LEU A 609 -6.05 -28.21 -14.26
N ASP A 610 -6.92 -27.51 -15.00
CA ASP A 610 -6.84 -27.46 -16.47
C ASP A 610 -5.56 -26.77 -16.97
N ILE A 611 -5.21 -25.64 -16.35
CA ILE A 611 -4.04 -24.83 -16.70
C ILE A 611 -2.78 -25.67 -16.41
N ALA A 612 -2.76 -26.32 -15.24
CA ALA A 612 -1.71 -27.25 -14.86
C ALA A 612 -1.59 -28.44 -15.83
N LYS A 613 -2.71 -29.08 -16.21
CA LYS A 613 -2.76 -30.16 -17.22
C LYS A 613 -2.38 -29.67 -18.63
N GLY A 614 -2.57 -28.39 -18.95
CA GLY A 614 -2.11 -27.77 -20.19
C GLY A 614 -0.59 -27.64 -20.20
N ILE A 615 -0.04 -26.93 -19.23
CA ILE A 615 1.38 -26.58 -19.11
C ILE A 615 2.28 -27.80 -18.84
N SER A 616 1.76 -28.84 -18.18
CA SER A 616 2.52 -30.06 -17.87
C SER A 616 2.70 -31.03 -19.05
N LYS A 617 2.00 -30.82 -20.17
CA LYS A 617 2.12 -31.68 -21.36
C LYS A 617 3.46 -31.47 -22.05
N GLY A 618 4.33 -32.48 -21.99
CA GLY A 618 5.58 -32.54 -22.75
C GLY A 618 6.82 -32.13 -21.96
N VAL A 619 7.46 -31.03 -22.34
CA VAL A 619 8.87 -30.76 -22.00
C VAL A 619 9.11 -30.50 -20.51
N LEU A 620 8.13 -29.98 -19.76
CA LEU A 620 8.29 -29.57 -18.36
C LEU A 620 8.81 -30.70 -17.47
N ILE A 621 8.12 -31.84 -17.42
CA ILE A 621 8.45 -32.96 -16.51
C ILE A 621 9.88 -33.47 -16.79
N ALA A 622 10.27 -33.61 -18.06
CA ALA A 622 11.60 -34.02 -18.46
C ALA A 622 12.70 -32.98 -18.09
N ARG A 623 12.38 -31.68 -18.07
CA ARG A 623 13.30 -30.63 -17.61
C ARG A 623 13.45 -30.60 -16.09
N LEU A 624 12.35 -30.74 -15.35
CA LEU A 624 12.38 -30.89 -13.89
C LEU A 624 13.26 -32.08 -13.50
N GLN A 625 13.07 -33.23 -14.17
CA GLN A 625 13.90 -34.41 -13.98
C GLN A 625 15.39 -34.09 -14.27
N GLN A 626 15.69 -33.51 -15.44
CA GLN A 626 17.06 -33.14 -15.81
C GLN A 626 17.74 -32.22 -14.78
N TYR A 627 17.06 -31.19 -14.28
CA TYR A 627 17.64 -30.28 -13.28
C TYR A 627 17.89 -30.96 -11.93
N LEU A 628 17.03 -31.88 -11.50
CA LEU A 628 17.20 -32.61 -10.23
C LEU A 628 18.29 -33.71 -10.29
N PHE A 629 18.65 -34.19 -11.49
CA PHE A 629 19.80 -35.08 -11.68
C PHE A 629 21.15 -34.34 -11.85
N LEU A 630 21.18 -33.00 -11.95
CA LEU A 630 22.43 -32.25 -12.09
C LEU A 630 23.15 -32.03 -10.75
N GLN A 631 24.34 -32.61 -10.60
CA GLN A 631 25.23 -32.41 -9.44
C GLN A 631 26.06 -31.11 -9.57
N ASP A 632 25.40 -29.97 -9.72
CA ASP A 632 26.07 -28.66 -9.82
C ASP A 632 25.75 -27.77 -8.62
N ASN A 633 26.70 -27.66 -7.68
CA ASN A 633 26.54 -26.94 -6.42
C ASN A 633 26.58 -25.40 -6.55
N LYS A 634 26.55 -24.84 -7.77
CA LYS A 634 26.47 -23.39 -7.99
C LYS A 634 25.15 -22.83 -7.47
N VAL A 635 25.22 -21.68 -6.80
CA VAL A 635 24.07 -20.93 -6.22
C VAL A 635 22.85 -20.88 -7.16
N GLN A 636 23.06 -20.56 -8.44
CA GLN A 636 21.94 -20.47 -9.40
C GLN A 636 21.31 -21.83 -9.75
N MET A 637 22.08 -22.93 -9.80
CA MET A 637 21.48 -24.26 -10.02
C MET A 637 20.68 -24.70 -8.79
N VAL A 638 21.17 -24.42 -7.58
CA VAL A 638 20.41 -24.69 -6.34
C VAL A 638 19.09 -23.89 -6.31
N ARG A 639 19.08 -22.62 -6.76
CA ARG A 639 17.84 -21.84 -6.95
C ARG A 639 16.88 -22.49 -7.98
N ILE A 640 17.41 -23.01 -9.10
CA ILE A 640 16.62 -23.74 -10.11
C ILE A 640 16.05 -25.06 -9.53
N GLN A 641 16.84 -25.80 -8.75
CA GLN A 641 16.43 -27.06 -8.12
C GLN A 641 15.37 -26.86 -7.03
N ILE A 642 15.48 -25.80 -6.21
CA ILE A 642 14.44 -25.39 -5.27
C ILE A 642 13.12 -25.17 -6.02
N GLU A 643 13.11 -24.35 -7.07
CA GLU A 643 11.88 -24.04 -7.80
C GLU A 643 11.33 -25.28 -8.54
N ALA A 644 12.20 -26.17 -9.04
CA ALA A 644 11.81 -27.45 -9.61
C ALA A 644 11.15 -28.40 -8.59
N LEU A 645 11.65 -28.45 -7.34
CA LEU A 645 11.04 -29.22 -6.24
C LEU A 645 9.68 -28.65 -5.83
N ARG A 646 9.52 -27.32 -5.83
CA ARG A 646 8.23 -26.66 -5.58
C ARG A 646 7.20 -26.96 -6.66
N ILE A 647 7.60 -26.94 -7.94
CA ILE A 647 6.72 -27.36 -9.04
C ILE A 647 6.36 -28.84 -8.89
N LEU A 648 7.34 -29.72 -8.62
CA LEU A 648 7.09 -31.15 -8.40
C LEU A 648 6.09 -31.38 -7.26
N ARG A 649 6.23 -30.69 -6.12
CA ARG A 649 5.27 -30.68 -5.01
C ARG A 649 3.86 -30.30 -5.48
N CYS A 650 3.72 -29.23 -6.26
CA CYS A 650 2.42 -28.78 -6.77
C CYS A 650 1.80 -29.79 -7.75
N LEU A 651 2.60 -30.38 -8.65
CA LEU A 651 2.15 -31.40 -9.61
C LEU A 651 1.74 -32.72 -8.93
N LEU A 652 2.38 -33.07 -7.81
CA LEU A 652 2.00 -34.21 -6.98
C LEU A 652 0.66 -33.93 -6.27
N LEU A 653 0.52 -32.78 -5.59
CA LEU A 653 -0.72 -32.40 -4.89
C LEU A 653 -1.93 -32.27 -5.84
N LEU A 654 -1.71 -31.89 -7.10
CA LEU A 654 -2.74 -31.83 -8.15
C LEU A 654 -3.01 -33.20 -8.84
N GLY A 655 -2.32 -34.27 -8.44
CA GLY A 655 -2.48 -35.60 -9.04
C GLY A 655 -2.04 -35.71 -10.52
N ILE A 656 -1.17 -34.81 -10.98
CA ILE A 656 -0.65 -34.78 -12.36
C ILE A 656 0.58 -35.69 -12.51
N VAL A 657 1.41 -35.77 -11.47
CA VAL A 657 2.50 -36.74 -11.40
C VAL A 657 1.98 -38.00 -10.70
N ASP A 658 1.74 -39.04 -11.51
CA ASP A 658 1.39 -40.37 -11.00
C ASP A 658 2.61 -41.14 -10.44
N ARG A 659 2.37 -42.36 -9.97
CA ARG A 659 3.38 -43.29 -9.44
C ARG A 659 4.53 -43.57 -10.41
N ASP A 660 4.23 -43.81 -11.69
CA ASP A 660 5.22 -44.24 -12.69
C ASP A 660 6.01 -43.07 -13.28
N ILE A 661 5.45 -41.85 -13.23
CA ILE A 661 6.20 -40.60 -13.39
C ILE A 661 7.07 -40.34 -12.15
N PHE A 662 6.53 -40.44 -10.93
CA PHE A 662 7.27 -40.18 -9.69
C PHE A 662 8.50 -41.10 -9.52
N ARG A 663 8.38 -42.37 -9.90
CA ARG A 663 9.50 -43.35 -9.96
C ARG A 663 10.70 -42.87 -10.77
N GLN A 664 10.51 -41.98 -11.74
CA GLN A 664 11.58 -41.41 -12.57
C GLN A 664 12.35 -40.28 -11.88
N PHE A 665 11.77 -39.67 -10.84
CA PHE A 665 12.41 -38.68 -9.96
C PHE A 665 13.08 -39.33 -8.74
N LEU A 666 12.54 -40.45 -8.25
CA LEU A 666 12.97 -41.13 -7.03
C LEU A 666 14.51 -41.30 -6.87
N PRO A 667 15.30 -41.69 -7.91
CA PRO A 667 16.75 -41.82 -7.75
C PRO A 667 17.46 -40.48 -7.50
N ALA A 668 17.01 -39.40 -8.14
CA ALA A 668 17.53 -38.05 -7.93
C ALA A 668 17.15 -37.54 -6.53
N LEU A 669 15.89 -37.72 -6.11
CA LEU A 669 15.41 -37.31 -4.77
C LEU A 669 16.17 -38.06 -3.66
N ARG A 670 16.46 -39.34 -3.84
CA ARG A 670 17.30 -40.14 -2.94
C ARG A 670 18.74 -39.62 -2.90
N GLN A 671 19.35 -39.31 -4.05
CA GLN A 671 20.71 -38.77 -4.12
C GLN A 671 20.83 -37.38 -3.49
N LEU A 672 19.84 -36.50 -3.69
CA LEU A 672 19.79 -35.19 -3.03
C LEU A 672 19.65 -35.34 -1.51
N LEU A 673 18.87 -36.32 -1.04
CA LEU A 673 18.70 -36.60 0.39
C LEU A 673 20.01 -37.09 1.03
N ASP A 674 20.70 -38.06 0.39
CA ASP A 674 22.02 -38.53 0.82
C ASP A 674 23.07 -37.39 0.78
N TRP A 675 23.00 -36.49 -0.21
CA TRP A 675 23.87 -35.31 -0.27
C TRP A 675 23.61 -34.34 0.89
N HIS A 676 22.35 -33.99 1.13
CA HIS A 676 21.93 -33.09 2.21
C HIS A 676 22.29 -33.63 3.59
N GLY A 677 22.15 -34.94 3.83
CA GLY A 677 22.56 -35.57 5.09
C GLY A 677 24.05 -35.43 5.41
N ASN A 678 24.91 -35.25 4.39
CA ASN A 678 26.35 -35.06 4.54
C ASN A 678 26.79 -33.59 4.52
N HIS A 679 26.07 -32.71 3.81
CA HIS A 679 26.53 -31.33 3.52
C HIS A 679 25.67 -30.21 4.12
N CYS A 680 24.42 -30.47 4.54
CA CYS A 680 23.53 -29.45 5.08
C CYS A 680 23.80 -29.19 6.58
N ALA A 681 24.74 -28.28 6.85
CA ALA A 681 25.08 -27.85 8.22
C ALA A 681 23.97 -26.99 8.87
N PHE A 682 23.56 -27.35 10.09
CA PHE A 682 22.55 -26.61 10.84
C PHE A 682 23.08 -25.29 11.42
N ASP A 683 24.16 -25.34 12.23
CA ASP A 683 24.84 -24.16 12.79
C ASP A 683 26.28 -24.12 12.27
N GLY A 684 26.80 -22.92 11.98
CA GLY A 684 28.14 -22.72 11.44
C GLY A 684 28.25 -21.54 10.47
N VAL A 685 29.34 -20.77 10.60
CA VAL A 685 29.69 -19.68 9.67
C VAL A 685 30.12 -20.32 8.35
N GLY A 686 29.25 -20.21 7.33
CA GLY A 686 29.44 -20.84 6.01
C GLY A 686 28.33 -21.82 5.59
N GLY A 687 27.43 -22.21 6.50
CA GLY A 687 26.21 -22.94 6.15
C GLY A 687 25.21 -22.04 5.45
N SER A 688 25.21 -22.01 4.12
CA SER A 688 24.30 -21.14 3.35
C SER A 688 22.83 -21.50 3.61
N GLY A 689 22.01 -20.50 3.94
CA GLY A 689 20.56 -20.67 4.15
C GLY A 689 19.84 -21.25 2.92
N LEU A 690 20.38 -21.01 1.72
CA LEU A 690 19.90 -21.60 0.46
C LEU A 690 20.00 -23.14 0.45
N VAL A 691 21.03 -23.72 1.09
CA VAL A 691 21.18 -25.18 1.20
C VAL A 691 20.12 -25.75 2.16
N ARG A 692 19.83 -25.05 3.26
CA ARG A 692 18.76 -25.43 4.19
C ARG A 692 17.38 -25.30 3.54
N GLN A 693 17.17 -24.27 2.72
CA GLN A 693 15.95 -24.09 1.93
C GLN A 693 15.80 -25.19 0.86
N HIS A 694 16.88 -25.59 0.20
CA HIS A 694 16.88 -26.72 -0.73
C HIS A 694 16.55 -28.05 -0.04
N ALA A 695 17.08 -28.29 1.17
CA ALA A 695 16.70 -29.43 2.00
C ALA A 695 15.21 -29.39 2.39
N ALA A 696 14.68 -28.23 2.80
CA ALA A 696 13.26 -28.07 3.12
C ALA A 696 12.35 -28.32 1.91
N ALA A 697 12.65 -27.74 0.75
CA ALA A 697 11.90 -27.97 -0.49
C ALA A 697 11.89 -29.45 -0.89
N LEU A 698 13.02 -30.17 -0.72
CA LEU A 698 13.11 -31.61 -0.93
C LEU A 698 12.22 -32.39 0.06
N LEU A 699 12.34 -32.14 1.36
CA LEU A 699 11.54 -32.79 2.40
C LEU A 699 10.04 -32.67 2.13
N VAL A 700 9.58 -31.48 1.74
CA VAL A 700 8.15 -31.23 1.55
C VAL A 700 7.64 -31.73 0.19
N ALA A 701 8.50 -31.81 -0.84
CA ALA A 701 8.18 -32.56 -2.06
C ALA A 701 8.05 -34.08 -1.81
N LEU A 702 8.88 -34.65 -0.91
CA LEU A 702 8.73 -36.04 -0.48
C LEU A 702 7.46 -36.29 0.33
N VAL A 703 7.00 -35.32 1.14
CA VAL A 703 5.70 -35.43 1.82
C VAL A 703 4.54 -35.37 0.80
N ALA A 704 4.60 -34.45 -0.17
CA ALA A 704 3.58 -34.36 -1.21
C ALA A 704 3.48 -35.63 -2.07
N SER A 705 4.59 -36.36 -2.30
CA SER A 705 4.53 -37.66 -3.00
C SER A 705 3.89 -38.76 -2.15
N GLY A 706 3.93 -38.62 -0.82
CA GLY A 706 3.14 -39.44 0.10
C GLY A 706 1.66 -39.06 0.10
N GLU A 707 1.34 -37.77 0.28
CA GLU A 707 -0.03 -37.24 0.35
C GLU A 707 -0.84 -37.53 -0.94
N SER A 708 -0.19 -37.54 -2.09
CA SER A 708 -0.78 -37.89 -3.40
C SER A 708 -0.84 -39.40 -3.69
N GLY A 709 -0.26 -40.25 -2.84
CA GLY A 709 -0.17 -41.70 -3.07
C GLY A 709 0.81 -42.14 -4.16
N ALA A 710 1.57 -41.21 -4.78
CA ALA A 710 2.54 -41.52 -5.83
C ALA A 710 3.78 -42.27 -5.30
N CYS A 711 4.15 -42.07 -4.04
CA CYS A 711 5.26 -42.75 -3.36
C CYS A 711 4.86 -44.14 -2.87
N ASP A 712 5.10 -45.15 -3.70
CA ASP A 712 4.81 -46.54 -3.37
C ASP A 712 5.72 -47.13 -2.28
N VAL A 713 5.37 -48.34 -1.82
CA VAL A 713 6.06 -49.02 -0.71
C VAL A 713 7.56 -49.25 -0.98
N GLU A 714 7.98 -49.44 -2.23
CA GLU A 714 9.41 -49.57 -2.56
C GLU A 714 10.11 -48.22 -2.55
N GLY A 715 9.44 -47.15 -3.01
CA GLY A 715 9.90 -45.77 -2.82
C GLY A 715 10.06 -45.40 -1.35
N GLN A 716 9.11 -45.78 -0.49
CA GLN A 716 9.20 -45.56 0.95
C GLN A 716 10.40 -46.29 1.58
N LYS A 717 10.62 -47.58 1.26
CA LYS A 717 11.80 -48.33 1.73
C LYS A 717 13.11 -47.65 1.36
N LEU A 718 13.20 -47.08 0.15
CA LEU A 718 14.41 -46.40 -0.33
C LEU A 718 14.65 -45.04 0.34
N LEU A 719 13.62 -44.37 0.87
CA LEU A 719 13.69 -43.01 1.39
C LEU A 719 13.69 -42.92 2.93
N VAL A 720 12.96 -43.79 3.63
CA VAL A 720 12.65 -43.63 5.06
C VAL A 720 13.89 -43.65 5.97
N GLU A 721 14.85 -44.55 5.75
CA GLU A 721 16.07 -44.60 6.56
C GLU A 721 16.97 -43.34 6.37
N PRO A 722 17.35 -42.94 5.14
CA PRO A 722 18.06 -41.67 4.92
C PRO A 722 17.32 -40.46 5.48
N LEU A 723 15.99 -40.41 5.32
CA LEU A 723 15.14 -39.34 5.82
C LEU A 723 15.19 -39.25 7.35
N ASN A 724 15.04 -40.39 8.05
CA ASN A 724 15.18 -40.47 9.50
C ASN A 724 16.58 -40.01 9.94
N ASN A 725 17.64 -40.45 9.26
CA ASN A 725 19.02 -40.08 9.59
C ASN A 725 19.27 -38.57 9.43
N CYS A 726 18.77 -37.95 8.35
CA CYS A 726 18.87 -36.50 8.13
C CYS A 726 18.10 -35.71 9.18
N CYS A 727 16.82 -36.04 9.42
CA CYS A 727 15.99 -35.39 10.43
C CYS A 727 16.59 -35.53 11.84
N CYS A 728 17.10 -36.72 12.20
CA CYS A 728 17.82 -36.96 13.45
C CYS A 728 19.06 -36.05 13.57
N GLY A 729 19.88 -35.95 12.51
CA GLY A 729 21.08 -35.13 12.48
C GLY A 729 20.79 -33.65 12.71
N TRP A 730 19.84 -33.07 11.97
CA TRP A 730 19.49 -31.65 12.08
C TRP A 730 18.81 -31.31 13.42
N MET A 731 17.86 -32.13 13.88
CA MET A 731 17.17 -31.88 15.15
C MET A 731 18.11 -32.05 16.36
N HIS A 732 19.03 -33.02 16.31
CA HIS A 732 20.07 -33.17 17.34
C HIS A 732 21.14 -32.06 17.27
N ALA A 733 21.39 -31.46 16.11
CA ALA A 733 22.21 -30.25 16.03
C ALA A 733 21.51 -29.05 16.67
N ALA A 734 20.22 -28.85 16.35
CA ALA A 734 19.41 -27.76 16.89
C ALA A 734 19.30 -27.80 18.43
N SER A 735 19.19 -28.98 19.04
CA SER A 735 19.13 -29.13 20.50
C SER A 735 20.39 -28.72 21.26
N ARG A 736 21.49 -28.36 20.56
CA ARG A 736 22.72 -27.81 21.16
C ARG A 736 22.88 -26.30 20.95
N VAL A 737 22.02 -25.64 20.18
CA VAL A 737 22.12 -24.21 19.88
C VAL A 737 21.34 -23.41 20.92
N ALA A 738 21.94 -22.36 21.48
CA ALA A 738 21.34 -21.57 22.57
C ALA A 738 20.11 -20.74 22.14
N LYS A 739 20.03 -20.34 20.86
CA LYS A 739 18.87 -19.72 20.21
C LYS A 739 18.94 -19.97 18.70
N ILE A 740 17.82 -20.30 18.07
CA ILE A 740 17.70 -20.40 16.61
C ILE A 740 17.83 -18.99 16.02
N LYS A 741 18.73 -18.81 15.05
CA LYS A 741 19.20 -17.48 14.61
C LYS A 741 18.48 -16.97 13.36
N ASP A 742 18.14 -17.86 12.43
CA ASP A 742 17.62 -17.49 11.12
C ASP A 742 16.38 -18.30 10.68
N PHE A 743 15.61 -17.73 9.76
CA PHE A 743 14.36 -18.31 9.24
C PHE A 743 14.57 -19.63 8.47
N SER A 744 15.75 -19.85 7.88
CA SER A 744 16.06 -21.08 7.15
C SER A 744 16.30 -22.27 8.10
N GLN A 745 16.85 -22.02 9.29
CA GLN A 745 16.92 -23.00 10.37
C GLN A 745 15.51 -23.39 10.86
N MET A 746 14.63 -22.41 11.08
CA MET A 746 13.22 -22.67 11.44
C MET A 746 12.51 -23.49 10.37
N THR A 747 12.64 -23.11 9.10
CA THR A 747 11.98 -23.78 7.97
C THR A 747 12.48 -25.21 7.77
N LEU A 748 13.79 -25.46 7.92
CA LEU A 748 14.35 -26.82 7.86
C LEU A 748 13.81 -27.73 8.97
N LEU A 749 13.72 -27.24 10.21
CA LEU A 749 13.17 -28.02 11.33
C LEU A 749 11.64 -28.22 11.19
N SER A 750 10.93 -27.21 10.72
CA SER A 750 9.49 -27.25 10.39
C SER A 750 9.19 -28.32 9.33
N ALA A 751 9.95 -28.33 8.22
CA ALA A 751 9.86 -29.35 7.18
C ALA A 751 10.25 -30.75 7.69
N ALA A 752 11.27 -30.87 8.54
CA ALA A 752 11.66 -32.14 9.15
C ALA A 752 10.57 -32.72 10.07
N LEU A 753 9.92 -31.90 10.90
CA LEU A 753 8.78 -32.32 11.72
C LEU A 753 7.59 -32.77 10.88
N TYR A 754 7.27 -32.06 9.80
CA TYR A 754 6.20 -32.44 8.87
C TYR A 754 6.49 -33.76 8.16
N ALA A 755 7.72 -33.97 7.69
CA ALA A 755 8.15 -35.22 7.09
C ALA A 755 8.06 -36.39 8.08
N VAL A 756 8.64 -36.25 9.27
CA VAL A 756 8.54 -37.28 10.32
C VAL A 756 7.07 -37.57 10.66
N GLY A 757 6.24 -36.54 10.83
CA GLY A 757 4.83 -36.69 11.19
C GLY A 757 3.98 -37.36 10.10
N TRP A 758 4.23 -37.06 8.83
CA TRP A 758 3.52 -37.71 7.73
C TRP A 758 3.92 -39.19 7.60
N PHE A 759 5.23 -39.48 7.49
CA PHE A 759 5.69 -40.86 7.31
C PHE A 759 5.46 -41.73 8.57
N SER A 760 5.45 -41.15 9.79
CA SER A 760 5.12 -41.91 11.00
C SER A 760 3.65 -42.34 11.08
N ARG A 761 2.73 -41.58 10.47
CA ARG A 761 1.30 -41.97 10.33
C ARG A 761 1.09 -42.97 9.19
N ASN A 762 1.72 -42.73 8.04
CA ASN A 762 1.28 -43.29 6.76
C ASN A 762 2.27 -44.27 6.09
N SER A 763 3.45 -44.53 6.67
CA SER A 763 4.39 -45.51 6.10
C SER A 763 4.10 -46.95 6.52
N LEU A 764 4.58 -47.91 5.72
CA LEU A 764 4.45 -49.37 5.97
C LEU A 764 4.86 -49.80 7.39
N LEU A 765 5.84 -49.12 7.98
CA LEU A 765 6.42 -49.41 9.30
C LEU A 765 5.88 -48.47 10.41
N GLY A 766 4.97 -47.56 10.08
CA GLY A 766 4.35 -46.59 11.00
C GLY A 766 5.40 -45.80 11.80
N THR A 767 5.16 -45.67 13.10
CA THR A 767 6.07 -44.96 14.02
C THR A 767 7.41 -45.66 14.25
N THR A 768 7.55 -46.95 13.94
CA THR A 768 8.82 -47.67 14.13
C THR A 768 9.94 -47.11 13.24
N SER A 769 9.57 -46.60 12.05
CA SER A 769 10.43 -45.87 11.10
C SER A 769 11.24 -44.72 11.72
N PHE A 770 10.65 -44.00 12.69
CA PHE A 770 11.21 -42.78 13.29
C PHE A 770 11.34 -42.89 14.81
N LEU A 771 11.33 -44.12 15.35
CA LEU A 771 11.35 -44.36 16.79
C LEU A 771 12.52 -43.68 17.54
N PRO A 772 13.76 -43.63 17.00
CA PRO A 772 14.86 -42.90 17.65
C PRO A 772 14.63 -41.38 17.70
N PHE A 773 14.04 -40.82 16.66
CA PHE A 773 13.68 -39.39 16.58
C PHE A 773 12.63 -39.06 17.64
N LEU A 774 11.51 -39.78 17.63
CA LEU A 774 10.34 -39.55 18.49
C LEU A 774 10.65 -39.80 19.98
N ARG A 775 11.36 -40.88 20.32
CA ARG A 775 11.66 -41.22 21.73
C ARG A 775 12.79 -40.41 22.35
N SER A 776 13.83 -40.08 21.59
CA SER A 776 15.12 -39.68 22.15
C SER A 776 15.61 -38.30 21.73
N ILE A 777 15.38 -37.89 20.48
CA ILE A 777 15.95 -36.64 19.94
C ILE A 777 14.96 -35.48 20.09
N LEU A 778 13.70 -35.68 19.69
CA LEU A 778 12.69 -34.64 19.74
C LEU A 778 12.38 -34.14 21.17
N PRO A 779 12.20 -35.01 22.20
CA PRO A 779 11.97 -34.53 23.56
C PRO A 779 13.15 -33.69 24.10
N LYS A 780 14.40 -34.04 23.74
CA LYS A 780 15.61 -33.27 24.10
C LYS A 780 15.68 -31.93 23.37
N PHE A 781 15.17 -31.84 22.15
CA PHE A 781 15.02 -30.56 21.45
C PHE A 781 13.98 -29.66 22.15
N VAL A 782 12.82 -30.20 22.54
CA VAL A 782 11.78 -29.46 23.29
C VAL A 782 12.31 -29.00 24.67
N GLN A 783 13.21 -29.75 25.29
CA GLN A 783 13.88 -29.38 26.54
C GLN A 783 15.10 -28.44 26.35
N SER A 784 15.46 -28.08 25.12
CA SER A 784 16.62 -27.23 24.84
C SER A 784 16.33 -25.75 25.07
N SER A 785 17.34 -24.99 25.50
CA SER A 785 17.27 -23.52 25.61
C SER A 785 16.93 -22.86 24.27
N GLY A 786 17.43 -23.40 23.16
CA GLY A 786 17.11 -22.96 21.81
C GLY A 786 15.62 -23.02 21.49
N PHE A 787 14.94 -24.11 21.85
CA PHE A 787 13.48 -24.22 21.68
C PHE A 787 12.73 -23.29 22.62
N ILE A 788 13.07 -23.28 23.92
CA ILE A 788 12.41 -22.45 24.94
C ILE A 788 12.47 -20.96 24.57
N ALA A 789 13.61 -20.47 24.07
CA ALA A 789 13.75 -19.10 23.55
C ALA A 789 12.78 -18.80 22.39
N CYS A 790 12.49 -19.78 21.53
CA CYS A 790 11.54 -19.63 20.42
C CYS A 790 10.08 -19.57 20.89
N VAL A 791 9.73 -20.29 21.97
CA VAL A 791 8.39 -20.17 22.58
C VAL A 791 8.22 -18.81 23.27
N HIS A 792 9.24 -18.30 23.96
CA HIS A 792 9.20 -16.96 24.55
C HIS A 792 9.10 -15.82 23.52
N ASP A 793 9.71 -15.97 22.34
CA ASP A 793 9.62 -14.97 21.26
C ASP A 793 8.31 -15.07 20.46
N LEU A 794 7.44 -16.05 20.70
CA LEU A 794 6.13 -16.20 20.02
C LEU A 794 5.27 -14.93 20.09
N VAL A 795 5.14 -14.33 21.28
CA VAL A 795 4.34 -13.11 21.49
C VAL A 795 4.86 -11.93 20.65
N LYS A 796 6.18 -11.85 20.44
CA LYS A 796 6.81 -10.81 19.61
C LYS A 796 6.73 -11.11 18.11
N GLY A 797 6.86 -12.40 17.76
CA GLY A 797 6.82 -12.88 16.38
C GLY A 797 5.42 -12.93 15.78
N SER A 798 4.39 -13.10 16.62
CA SER A 798 2.98 -13.14 16.25
C SER A 798 2.60 -12.09 15.21
N ILE A 799 1.76 -12.45 14.25
CA ILE A 799 1.16 -11.51 13.29
C ILE A 799 -0.10 -10.93 13.92
N MET A 800 -0.94 -11.79 14.50
CA MET A 800 -2.26 -11.45 15.02
C MET A 800 -2.25 -10.57 16.29
N LEU A 801 -1.13 -10.42 17.01
CA LEU A 801 -1.00 -9.49 18.15
C LEU A 801 -0.48 -8.08 17.78
N ARG A 802 -0.03 -7.86 16.54
CA ARG A 802 0.54 -6.56 16.14
C ARG A 802 -0.55 -5.54 15.80
N ARG A 803 -0.23 -4.24 15.91
CA ARG A 803 -1.12 -3.12 15.55
C ARG A 803 -0.60 -2.13 14.48
N PRO A 804 0.19 -2.53 13.46
CA PRO A 804 0.52 -1.68 12.33
C PRO A 804 -0.66 -1.48 11.37
N ILE A 805 -0.49 -0.57 10.42
CA ILE A 805 -1.36 -0.43 9.25
C ILE A 805 -0.96 -1.47 8.20
N ASP A 806 -1.96 -2.20 7.68
CA ASP A 806 -1.81 -3.22 6.64
C ASP A 806 -1.71 -2.57 5.25
N ARG A 807 -0.80 -3.07 4.40
CA ARG A 807 -0.50 -2.50 3.08
C ARG A 807 -1.15 -3.24 1.90
N ARG A 808 -2.01 -4.24 2.14
CA ARG A 808 -2.75 -4.95 1.06
C ARG A 808 -3.54 -4.01 0.14
N HIS A 809 -4.04 -2.89 0.67
CA HIS A 809 -4.97 -1.97 -0.01
C HIS A 809 -4.49 -0.52 -0.11
N VAL A 810 -3.17 -0.24 -0.05
CA VAL A 810 -2.64 1.15 -0.18
C VAL A 810 -3.06 1.82 -1.51
N HIS A 811 -3.21 1.01 -2.56
CA HIS A 811 -3.83 1.42 -3.82
C HIS A 811 -4.90 0.38 -4.20
N ALA A 812 -6.17 0.64 -3.87
CA ALA A 812 -7.25 -0.35 -4.05
C ALA A 812 -7.37 -0.94 -5.48
N PRO A 813 -7.17 -0.18 -6.58
CA PRO A 813 -7.17 -0.72 -7.95
C PRO A 813 -5.98 -1.65 -8.30
N LEU A 814 -5.01 -1.81 -7.39
CA LEU A 814 -3.89 -2.74 -7.54
C LEU A 814 -3.52 -3.34 -6.16
N PRO A 815 -4.23 -4.39 -5.70
CA PRO A 815 -3.98 -4.99 -4.39
C PRO A 815 -2.63 -5.70 -4.32
N ASN A 816 -2.08 -5.75 -3.10
CA ASN A 816 -0.84 -6.43 -2.74
C ASN A 816 -1.12 -7.62 -1.80
N VAL A 817 -0.14 -8.51 -1.60
CA VAL A 817 -0.25 -9.68 -0.70
C VAL A 817 -0.14 -9.24 0.77
N GLY A 818 0.63 -8.18 1.05
CA GLY A 818 0.74 -7.59 2.38
C GLY A 818 1.88 -8.15 3.22
N ALA A 819 3.05 -8.37 2.60
CA ALA A 819 4.28 -8.76 3.30
C ALA A 819 4.89 -7.62 4.13
N VAL A 820 4.58 -6.35 3.80
CA VAL A 820 5.07 -5.17 4.52
C VAL A 820 3.94 -4.56 5.35
N LEU A 821 4.23 -4.22 6.60
CA LEU A 821 3.33 -3.56 7.55
C LEU A 821 3.93 -2.22 8.00
N MET A 822 3.11 -1.17 8.14
CA MET A 822 3.56 0.15 8.58
C MET A 822 3.44 0.33 10.09
N HIS A 823 4.57 0.47 10.77
CA HIS A 823 4.66 0.84 12.19
C HIS A 823 5.11 2.31 12.35
N ASP A 824 4.91 2.88 13.54
CA ASP A 824 5.32 4.26 13.90
C ASP A 824 6.81 4.57 13.63
N TYR A 825 7.65 3.53 13.60
CA TYR A 825 9.09 3.60 13.39
C TYR A 825 9.51 3.26 11.94
N GLY A 826 8.56 2.99 11.03
CA GLY A 826 8.80 2.64 9.63
C GLY A 826 8.19 1.29 9.19
N PRO A 827 8.41 0.90 7.93
CA PRO A 827 7.96 -0.39 7.40
C PRO A 827 8.70 -1.57 8.03
N GLN A 828 7.99 -2.68 8.25
CA GLN A 828 8.55 -3.96 8.72
C GLN A 828 7.89 -5.14 8.01
N LEU A 829 8.55 -6.31 8.01
CA LEU A 829 7.97 -7.54 7.46
C LEU A 829 6.91 -8.14 8.40
N VAL A 830 5.80 -8.62 7.83
CA VAL A 830 4.74 -9.35 8.55
C VAL A 830 5.27 -10.59 9.24
N VAL A 831 6.11 -11.38 8.56
CA VAL A 831 6.86 -12.49 9.15
C VAL A 831 8.23 -11.97 9.60
N SER A 832 8.58 -12.18 10.88
CA SER A 832 9.91 -11.86 11.40
C SER A 832 10.91 -13.00 11.13
N GLU A 833 12.22 -12.68 11.13
CA GLU A 833 13.29 -13.67 10.91
C GLU A 833 13.24 -14.85 11.90
N THR A 834 12.73 -14.63 13.11
CA THR A 834 12.61 -15.61 14.18
C THR A 834 11.18 -16.14 14.38
N TYR A 835 10.28 -15.98 13.40
CA TYR A 835 8.87 -16.38 13.48
C TYR A 835 8.70 -17.89 13.80
N PRO A 836 8.22 -18.26 15.00
CA PRO A 836 8.29 -19.65 15.48
C PRO A 836 7.06 -20.50 15.12
N VAL A 837 5.98 -19.87 14.63
CA VAL A 837 4.65 -20.49 14.47
C VAL A 837 4.67 -21.72 13.55
N HIS A 838 5.40 -21.69 12.43
CA HIS A 838 5.50 -22.85 11.53
C HIS A 838 6.14 -24.07 12.22
N LEU A 839 7.15 -23.86 13.07
CA LEU A 839 7.79 -24.92 13.84
C LEU A 839 6.82 -25.47 14.90
N LEU A 840 6.16 -24.59 15.64
CA LEU A 840 5.23 -24.96 16.73
C LEU A 840 3.98 -25.70 16.21
N SER A 841 3.39 -25.27 15.09
CA SER A 841 2.23 -25.94 14.48
C SER A 841 2.55 -27.38 14.06
N ASN A 842 3.73 -27.64 13.51
CA ASN A 842 4.16 -28.99 13.14
C ASN A 842 4.51 -29.85 14.36
N LEU A 843 5.08 -29.25 15.41
CA LEU A 843 5.31 -29.93 16.69
C LEU A 843 3.99 -30.38 17.35
N TRP A 844 2.97 -29.51 17.35
CA TRP A 844 1.63 -29.85 17.83
C TRP A 844 0.92 -30.88 16.94
N ALA A 845 1.12 -30.84 15.61
CA ALA A 845 0.58 -31.87 14.70
C ALA A 845 1.17 -33.27 14.95
N LEU A 846 2.40 -33.32 15.49
CA LEU A 846 3.13 -34.53 15.83
C LEU A 846 2.80 -35.05 17.25
N LEU A 847 2.36 -34.19 18.17
CA LEU A 847 1.93 -34.59 19.52
C LEU A 847 0.85 -35.68 19.46
N VAL A 848 -0.15 -35.53 18.58
CA VAL A 848 -1.20 -36.52 18.36
C VAL A 848 -0.60 -37.89 17.97
N VAL A 849 0.35 -37.94 17.04
CA VAL A 849 1.06 -39.19 16.65
C VAL A 849 1.76 -39.84 17.84
N SER A 850 2.36 -39.03 18.71
CA SER A 850 3.05 -39.50 19.92
C SER A 850 2.07 -40.10 20.92
N LEU A 851 0.88 -39.49 21.08
CA LEU A 851 -0.18 -40.00 21.97
C LEU A 851 -0.80 -41.29 21.41
N ASP A 852 -1.16 -41.33 20.12
CA ASP A 852 -1.75 -42.48 19.43
C ASP A 852 -0.86 -43.74 19.52
N SER A 853 0.47 -43.55 19.49
CA SER A 853 1.47 -44.62 19.59
C SER A 853 1.92 -44.95 21.02
N GLY A 854 1.34 -44.30 22.04
CA GLY A 854 1.69 -44.50 23.46
C GLY A 854 3.02 -43.87 23.88
N GLU A 855 3.66 -43.09 23.02
CA GLU A 855 4.93 -42.41 23.26
C GLU A 855 4.73 -41.16 24.13
N LYS A 856 4.84 -41.34 25.44
CA LYS A 856 4.70 -40.26 26.44
C LYS A 856 5.87 -39.26 26.58
N PRO A 857 7.13 -39.43 26.08
CA PRO A 857 8.20 -38.50 26.42
C PRO A 857 8.05 -37.13 25.75
N LEU A 858 7.41 -37.03 24.57
CA LEU A 858 7.12 -35.74 23.93
C LEU A 858 6.09 -34.93 24.73
N PHE A 859 5.00 -35.58 25.15
CA PHE A 859 3.96 -34.98 26.01
C PHE A 859 4.55 -34.49 27.34
N GLY A 860 5.39 -35.31 27.98
CA GLY A 860 6.11 -34.91 29.20
C GLY A 860 7.09 -33.74 29.01
N ALA A 861 7.72 -33.63 27.84
CA ALA A 861 8.59 -32.49 27.51
C ALA A 861 7.80 -31.19 27.21
N LEU A 862 6.61 -31.29 26.61
CA LEU A 862 5.77 -30.12 26.31
C LEU A 862 5.04 -29.55 27.53
N ILE A 863 4.77 -30.37 28.55
CA ILE A 863 4.06 -29.96 29.78
C ILE A 863 4.94 -29.14 30.74
N GLN A 864 6.24 -29.00 30.47
CA GLN A 864 7.13 -28.18 31.32
C GLN A 864 6.64 -26.71 31.39
N PRO A 865 6.66 -26.05 32.57
CA PRO A 865 6.17 -24.67 32.72
C PRO A 865 6.83 -23.67 31.75
N ALA A 866 8.12 -23.85 31.44
CA ALA A 866 8.86 -23.03 30.48
C ALA A 866 8.32 -23.08 29.02
N VAL A 867 7.39 -23.98 28.71
CA VAL A 867 6.68 -24.04 27.42
C VAL A 867 5.21 -23.66 27.59
N LEU A 868 4.53 -24.12 28.65
CA LEU A 868 3.12 -23.82 28.85
C LEU A 868 2.85 -22.38 29.31
N GLU A 869 3.69 -21.76 30.15
CA GLU A 869 3.47 -20.40 30.63
C GLU A 869 3.53 -19.34 29.50
N PRO A 870 4.50 -19.36 28.56
CA PRO A 870 4.51 -18.41 27.44
C PRO A 870 3.36 -18.64 26.44
N LEU A 871 2.92 -19.89 26.27
CA LEU A 871 1.74 -20.21 25.45
C LEU A 871 0.45 -19.71 26.11
N ALA A 872 0.30 -19.87 27.42
CA ALA A 872 -0.82 -19.31 28.18
C ALA A 872 -0.81 -17.77 28.17
N GLU A 873 0.36 -17.12 28.20
CA GLU A 873 0.50 -15.68 27.99
C GLU A 873 0.03 -15.25 26.60
N TYR A 874 0.50 -15.92 25.54
CA TYR A 874 0.08 -15.68 24.16
C TYR A 874 -1.44 -15.82 23.98
N LEU A 875 -2.06 -16.89 24.48
CA LEU A 875 -3.51 -17.09 24.42
C LEU A 875 -4.28 -16.03 25.24
N ARG A 876 -3.77 -15.63 26.41
CA ARG A 876 -4.37 -14.53 27.21
C ARG A 876 -4.28 -13.19 26.48
N GLN A 877 -3.19 -12.90 25.75
CA GLN A 877 -3.10 -11.68 24.95
C GLN A 877 -4.04 -11.72 23.74
N LEU A 878 -4.18 -12.85 23.04
CA LEU A 878 -5.17 -13.00 21.96
C LEU A 878 -6.62 -12.81 22.46
N SER A 879 -6.93 -13.17 23.71
CA SER A 879 -8.27 -12.89 24.28
C SER A 879 -8.61 -11.39 24.33
N THR A 880 -7.62 -10.48 24.37
CA THR A 880 -7.85 -9.03 24.55
C THR A 880 -7.26 -8.12 23.47
N GLN A 881 -6.36 -8.62 22.62
CA GLN A 881 -5.58 -7.80 21.68
C GLN A 881 -5.51 -8.36 20.25
N LEU A 882 -6.22 -9.45 19.94
CA LEU A 882 -6.23 -10.06 18.61
C LEU A 882 -6.70 -9.06 17.53
N ASN A 883 -5.83 -8.81 16.56
CA ASN A 883 -6.07 -7.96 15.40
C ASN A 883 -6.81 -8.74 14.30
N ARG A 884 -8.14 -8.58 14.24
CA ARG A 884 -9.01 -9.25 13.27
C ARG A 884 -8.68 -8.88 11.82
N VAL A 885 -8.16 -7.68 11.56
CA VAL A 885 -7.78 -7.25 10.20
C VAL A 885 -6.55 -8.04 9.73
N LEU A 886 -5.49 -8.11 10.54
CA LEU A 886 -4.30 -8.90 10.21
C LEU A 886 -4.56 -10.41 10.19
N ALA A 887 -5.57 -10.90 10.90
CA ALA A 887 -5.98 -12.31 10.80
C ALA A 887 -6.45 -12.72 9.38
N THR A 888 -7.00 -11.78 8.60
CA THR A 888 -7.39 -12.02 7.20
C THR A 888 -6.21 -12.02 6.21
N ASN A 889 -5.01 -11.63 6.65
CA ASN A 889 -3.81 -11.56 5.80
C ASN A 889 -3.31 -12.96 5.43
N PHE A 890 -2.91 -13.16 4.17
CA PHE A 890 -2.48 -14.45 3.63
C PHE A 890 -1.41 -15.18 4.50
N PHE A 891 -0.51 -14.43 5.14
CA PHE A 891 0.56 -14.98 5.97
C PHE A 891 0.10 -15.43 7.37
N ALA A 892 -1.03 -14.94 7.89
CA ALA A 892 -1.56 -15.28 9.21
C ALA A 892 -2.15 -16.71 9.30
N ARG A 893 -2.38 -17.38 8.16
CA ARG A 893 -3.01 -18.72 8.08
C ARG A 893 -2.30 -19.81 8.90
N SER A 894 -0.97 -19.73 9.05
CA SER A 894 -0.23 -20.67 9.93
C SER A 894 -0.48 -20.40 11.41
N GLU A 895 -0.74 -19.15 11.79
CA GLU A 895 -1.05 -18.75 13.16
C GLU A 895 -2.48 -19.12 13.54
N LEU A 896 -3.45 -18.90 12.65
CA LEU A 896 -4.83 -19.41 12.80
C LEU A 896 -4.85 -20.93 13.01
N ARG A 897 -4.13 -21.69 12.17
CA ARG A 897 -3.96 -23.14 12.34
C ARG A 897 -3.36 -23.52 13.69
N PHE A 898 -2.32 -22.80 14.14
CA PHE A 898 -1.69 -23.10 15.43
C PHE A 898 -2.62 -22.80 16.61
N ILE A 899 -3.38 -21.71 16.54
CA ILE A 899 -4.44 -21.38 17.52
C ILE A 899 -5.48 -22.50 17.55
N HIS A 900 -5.96 -23.00 16.40
CA HIS A 900 -6.88 -24.14 16.36
C HIS A 900 -6.33 -25.35 17.13
N GLN A 901 -5.07 -25.73 16.85
CA GLN A 901 -4.43 -26.88 17.49
C GLN A 901 -4.31 -26.72 19.02
N LEU A 902 -4.03 -25.51 19.50
CA LEU A 902 -4.02 -25.19 20.94
C LEU A 902 -5.43 -25.26 21.52
N LEU A 903 -6.44 -24.69 20.86
CA LEU A 903 -7.85 -24.75 21.29
C LEU A 903 -8.42 -26.17 21.32
N THR A 904 -7.89 -27.09 20.50
CA THR A 904 -8.26 -28.52 20.52
C THR A 904 -7.36 -29.37 21.42
N THR A 905 -6.38 -28.80 22.12
CA THR A 905 -5.49 -29.55 23.03
C THR A 905 -6.05 -29.56 24.44
N ASP A 906 -6.46 -30.74 24.90
CA ASP A 906 -7.02 -30.93 26.25
C ASP A 906 -6.04 -30.49 27.35
N GLY A 907 -6.58 -29.84 28.40
CA GLY A 907 -5.80 -29.32 29.53
C GLY A 907 -5.26 -27.91 29.35
N ILE A 908 -5.19 -27.34 28.13
CA ILE A 908 -4.82 -25.93 27.93
C ILE A 908 -5.85 -24.97 28.57
N GLU A 909 -7.12 -25.38 28.58
CA GLU A 909 -8.23 -24.67 29.22
C GLU A 909 -8.00 -24.37 30.71
N ILE A 910 -7.19 -25.18 31.41
CA ILE A 910 -6.86 -25.00 32.84
C ILE A 910 -6.04 -23.70 33.07
N TYR A 911 -5.31 -23.23 32.06
CA TYR A 911 -4.44 -22.04 32.15
C TYR A 911 -5.15 -20.72 31.82
N LEU A 912 -6.44 -20.78 31.46
CA LEU A 912 -7.26 -19.63 31.05
C LEU A 912 -8.50 -19.52 31.94
N LYS A 913 -8.89 -18.31 32.33
CA LYS A 913 -10.20 -18.13 32.99
C LYS A 913 -11.31 -18.38 31.96
N ARG A 914 -12.44 -18.98 32.36
CA ARG A 914 -13.63 -19.25 31.52
C ARG A 914 -14.02 -18.06 30.62
N GLN A 915 -13.98 -16.84 31.18
CA GLN A 915 -14.25 -15.58 30.47
C GLN A 915 -13.21 -15.28 29.37
N GLN A 916 -11.92 -15.46 29.66
CA GLN A 916 -10.82 -15.30 28.69
C GLN A 916 -10.86 -16.38 27.60
N MET A 917 -11.26 -17.60 27.97
CA MET A 917 -11.45 -18.72 27.05
C MET A 917 -12.58 -18.40 26.04
N LEU A 918 -13.74 -17.95 26.52
CA LEU A 918 -14.87 -17.53 25.69
C LEU A 918 -14.52 -16.33 24.79
N GLN A 919 -13.88 -15.29 25.33
CA GLN A 919 -13.46 -14.12 24.53
C GLN A 919 -12.41 -14.47 23.46
N LEU A 920 -11.48 -15.39 23.76
CA LEU A 920 -10.53 -15.92 22.79
C LEU A 920 -11.24 -16.72 21.68
N VAL A 921 -12.14 -17.64 22.04
CA VAL A 921 -12.92 -18.44 21.08
C VAL A 921 -13.76 -17.56 20.16
N TYR A 922 -14.48 -16.57 20.73
CA TYR A 922 -15.26 -15.61 19.97
C TYR A 922 -14.39 -14.74 19.04
N ASN A 923 -13.27 -14.19 19.52
CA ASN A 923 -12.34 -13.43 18.68
C ASN A 923 -11.76 -14.29 17.54
N TYR A 924 -11.45 -15.56 17.82
CA TYR A 924 -10.92 -16.52 16.86
C TYR A 924 -11.95 -16.90 15.78
N LEU A 925 -13.19 -17.20 16.16
CA LEU A 925 -14.31 -17.49 15.24
C LEU A 925 -14.55 -16.32 14.26
N CYS A 926 -14.46 -15.07 14.73
CA CYS A 926 -14.57 -13.86 13.91
C CYS A 926 -13.39 -13.63 12.93
N CYS A 927 -12.46 -14.60 12.78
CA CYS A 927 -11.32 -14.54 11.88
C CYS A 927 -11.31 -15.67 10.83
N LEU A 928 -12.29 -16.57 10.85
CA LEU A 928 -12.26 -17.78 10.04
C LEU A 928 -13.04 -17.63 8.73
N SER A 929 -12.34 -17.82 7.61
CA SER A 929 -12.89 -17.85 6.24
C SER A 929 -13.48 -19.20 5.85
N THR A 930 -14.06 -19.30 4.64
CA THR A 930 -14.66 -20.53 4.06
C THR A 930 -13.79 -21.78 4.25
N ALA A 931 -12.50 -21.67 3.91
CA ALA A 931 -11.47 -22.72 4.04
C ALA A 931 -11.21 -23.23 5.48
N HIS A 932 -11.88 -22.65 6.48
CA HIS A 932 -11.80 -23.01 7.89
C HIS A 932 -13.16 -23.49 8.45
N ALA A 933 -14.19 -23.69 7.62
CA ALA A 933 -15.55 -24.00 8.07
C ALA A 933 -15.67 -25.30 8.89
N THR A 934 -14.82 -26.30 8.64
CA THR A 934 -14.69 -27.50 9.48
C THR A 934 -14.15 -27.19 10.88
N GLN A 935 -13.24 -26.22 11.00
CA GLN A 935 -12.69 -25.74 12.27
C GLN A 935 -13.73 -24.91 13.03
N ILE A 936 -14.51 -24.06 12.33
CA ILE A 936 -15.66 -23.33 12.89
C ILE A 936 -16.62 -24.30 13.56
N LYS A 937 -17.05 -25.36 12.85
CA LYS A 937 -17.93 -26.39 13.41
C LYS A 937 -17.34 -27.06 14.67
N SER A 938 -16.09 -27.51 14.61
CA SER A 938 -15.43 -28.17 15.74
C SER A 938 -15.29 -27.27 16.98
N ILE A 939 -14.99 -25.99 16.78
CA ILE A 939 -14.87 -25.01 17.87
C ILE A 939 -16.24 -24.62 18.44
N PHE A 940 -17.27 -24.50 17.60
CA PHE A 940 -18.65 -24.32 18.05
C PHE A 940 -19.10 -25.49 18.94
N GLU A 941 -18.91 -26.73 18.50
CA GLU A 941 -19.29 -27.95 19.23
C GLU A 941 -18.53 -28.09 20.56
N ARG A 942 -17.24 -27.71 20.63
CA ARG A 942 -16.42 -27.81 21.85
C ARG A 942 -16.74 -26.73 22.89
N PHE A 943 -16.96 -25.48 22.47
CA PHE A 943 -16.96 -24.31 23.37
C PHE A 943 -18.25 -23.49 23.41
N ILE A 944 -19.08 -23.49 22.35
CA ILE A 944 -20.28 -22.62 22.28
C ILE A 944 -21.56 -23.44 22.50
N PHE A 945 -21.65 -24.65 21.95
CA PHE A 945 -22.78 -25.56 22.14
C PHE A 945 -22.52 -26.59 23.26
N ASN A 946 -21.66 -26.23 24.20
CA ASN A 946 -21.30 -27.05 25.36
C ASN A 946 -21.88 -26.44 26.65
N GLY A 947 -22.64 -27.23 27.42
CA GLY A 947 -23.27 -26.83 28.68
C GLY A 947 -22.29 -26.38 29.78
N ASP A 948 -21.02 -26.80 29.71
CA ASP A 948 -19.95 -26.33 30.60
C ASP A 948 -19.59 -24.86 30.37
N PHE A 949 -19.93 -24.31 29.20
CA PHE A 949 -19.62 -22.95 28.78
C PHE A 949 -20.88 -22.09 28.63
N VAL A 950 -21.90 -22.56 27.92
CA VAL A 950 -23.15 -21.84 27.66
C VAL A 950 -24.34 -22.64 28.19
N LYS A 951 -25.06 -22.07 29.15
CA LYS A 951 -26.23 -22.71 29.78
C LYS A 951 -27.52 -22.34 29.03
N LEU A 952 -27.92 -23.20 28.10
CA LEU A 952 -29.19 -23.17 27.39
C LEU A 952 -29.93 -24.50 27.59
N ASP A 953 -31.23 -24.53 27.33
CA ASP A 953 -31.99 -25.77 27.20
C ASP A 953 -31.66 -26.50 25.89
N GLU A 954 -31.92 -27.81 25.85
CA GLU A 954 -31.55 -28.67 24.72
C GLU A 954 -32.27 -28.27 23.39
N SER A 955 -33.47 -27.70 23.48
CA SER A 955 -34.23 -27.20 22.32
C SER A 955 -33.61 -25.92 21.75
N SER A 956 -33.38 -24.90 22.57
CA SER A 956 -32.74 -23.65 22.15
C SER A 956 -31.31 -23.88 21.66
N LEU A 957 -30.57 -24.80 22.27
CA LEU A 957 -29.20 -25.14 21.87
C LEU A 957 -29.17 -25.83 20.50
N LYS A 958 -30.10 -26.74 20.20
CA LYS A 958 -30.23 -27.34 18.85
C LYS A 958 -30.67 -26.33 17.80
N LEU A 959 -31.61 -25.44 18.14
CA LEU A 959 -32.05 -24.35 17.26
C LEU A 959 -30.89 -23.39 16.93
N LEU A 960 -30.15 -22.95 17.95
CA LEU A 960 -28.96 -22.12 17.80
C LEU A 960 -27.88 -22.83 16.98
N GLN A 961 -27.62 -24.12 17.24
CA GLN A 961 -26.67 -24.92 16.47
C GLN A 961 -27.06 -25.00 14.99
N GLN A 962 -28.34 -25.26 14.68
CA GLN A 962 -28.83 -25.27 13.31
C GLN A 962 -28.65 -23.88 12.66
N SER A 963 -29.15 -22.82 13.29
CA SER A 963 -29.11 -21.45 12.78
C SER A 963 -27.69 -20.91 12.57
N CYS A 964 -26.75 -21.27 13.46
CA CYS A 964 -25.33 -20.90 13.31
C CYS A 964 -24.62 -21.70 12.22
N LEU A 965 -25.01 -22.95 11.99
CA LEU A 965 -24.44 -23.77 10.91
C LEU A 965 -25.08 -23.46 9.55
N GLU A 966 -26.32 -22.96 9.49
CA GLU A 966 -26.95 -22.45 8.26
C GLU A 966 -26.14 -21.28 7.65
N MET A 967 -25.51 -20.42 8.47
CA MET A 967 -24.55 -19.40 8.01
C MET A 967 -23.25 -19.97 7.40
N VAL A 968 -22.94 -21.26 7.64
CA VAL A 968 -21.63 -21.86 7.35
C VAL A 968 -21.74 -22.99 6.31
N TYR A 969 -22.87 -23.70 6.24
CA TYR A 969 -23.09 -24.82 5.32
C TYR A 969 -22.96 -24.48 3.83
N PRO A 970 -23.44 -23.33 3.30
CA PRO A 970 -23.21 -22.94 1.91
C PRO A 970 -21.71 -22.94 1.57
N HIS A 971 -20.88 -22.44 2.48
CA HIS A 971 -19.43 -22.37 2.31
C HIS A 971 -18.73 -23.73 2.51
N ILE A 972 -19.27 -24.63 3.35
CA ILE A 972 -18.79 -26.02 3.47
C ILE A 972 -18.99 -26.79 2.15
N ILE A 973 -20.06 -26.48 1.41
CA ILE A 973 -20.44 -27.18 0.16
C ILE A 973 -19.78 -26.53 -1.07
N ALA A 974 -19.50 -25.22 -1.04
CA ALA A 974 -18.82 -24.51 -2.12
C ALA A 974 -17.31 -24.82 -2.22
N ASP A 975 -16.65 -25.11 -1.09
CA ASP A 975 -15.27 -25.62 -1.11
C ASP A 975 -15.23 -26.99 -1.84
N ASN A 976 -14.37 -27.11 -2.85
CA ASN A 976 -14.13 -28.29 -3.71
C ASN A 976 -15.03 -28.47 -4.96
N SER A 977 -15.55 -27.40 -5.57
CA SER A 977 -16.08 -27.46 -6.95
C SER A 977 -14.98 -27.70 -8.00
N GLU A 978 -13.84 -26.99 -7.89
CA GLU A 978 -12.67 -27.13 -8.77
C GLU A 978 -11.37 -27.34 -7.95
N PRO A 979 -10.54 -28.35 -8.28
CA PRO A 979 -9.24 -28.56 -7.63
C PRO A 979 -8.21 -27.52 -8.09
N SER A 980 -7.79 -26.66 -7.16
CA SER A 980 -6.72 -25.68 -7.33
C SER A 980 -5.76 -25.67 -6.13
N LEU A 981 -4.65 -24.94 -6.25
CA LEU A 981 -3.74 -24.61 -5.14
C LEU A 981 -3.67 -23.09 -4.92
N SER A 982 -4.75 -22.37 -5.24
CA SER A 982 -4.88 -20.91 -5.16
C SER A 982 -5.97 -20.50 -4.19
N LEU A 983 -5.79 -19.37 -3.50
CA LEU A 983 -6.74 -18.78 -2.55
C LEU A 983 -6.67 -17.25 -2.60
N SER A 984 -7.73 -16.54 -2.25
CA SER A 984 -7.69 -15.06 -2.18
C SER A 984 -6.65 -14.54 -1.19
N TYR A 985 -5.93 -13.49 -1.59
CA TYR A 985 -4.99 -12.72 -0.76
C TYR A 985 -5.61 -12.14 0.53
N THR A 986 -6.93 -11.96 0.55
CA THR A 986 -7.68 -11.72 1.79
C THR A 986 -8.56 -12.92 2.11
N GLN A 987 -8.52 -13.36 3.36
CA GLN A 987 -9.36 -14.41 3.90
C GLN A 987 -10.48 -13.75 4.71
N ALA A 988 -11.51 -13.28 4.01
CA ALA A 988 -12.68 -12.66 4.64
C ALA A 988 -13.35 -13.65 5.61
N PRO A 989 -13.69 -13.25 6.85
CA PRO A 989 -14.31 -14.13 7.82
C PRO A 989 -15.78 -14.39 7.44
N ILE A 990 -16.26 -15.64 7.63
CA ILE A 990 -17.67 -15.98 7.43
C ILE A 990 -18.54 -15.28 8.49
N LEU A 991 -18.07 -15.30 9.74
CA LEU A 991 -18.81 -14.78 10.88
C LEU A 991 -18.48 -13.28 11.07
N PRO A 992 -19.44 -12.35 10.89
CA PRO A 992 -19.23 -10.94 11.22
C PRO A 992 -19.02 -10.78 12.73
N THR A 993 -18.50 -9.64 13.18
CA THR A 993 -18.22 -9.44 14.62
C THR A 993 -19.46 -9.68 15.48
N ASP A 994 -20.61 -9.18 15.03
CA ASP A 994 -21.89 -9.31 15.72
C ASP A 994 -22.70 -10.54 15.30
N TRP A 995 -22.06 -11.63 14.84
CA TRP A 995 -22.75 -12.86 14.45
C TRP A 995 -23.78 -13.40 15.47
N PRO A 996 -23.65 -13.23 16.81
CA PRO A 996 -24.71 -13.64 17.75
C PRO A 996 -26.03 -12.89 17.57
N PHE A 997 -26.02 -11.72 16.92
CA PHE A 997 -27.21 -10.91 16.56
C PHE A 997 -27.62 -11.07 15.09
N PHE A 998 -26.94 -11.92 14.29
CA PHE A 998 -27.13 -11.98 12.83
C PHE A 998 -28.60 -12.16 12.41
N GLN A 999 -29.35 -13.01 13.10
CA GLN A 999 -30.75 -13.29 12.76
C GLN A 999 -31.66 -12.06 12.91
N LEU A 1000 -31.34 -11.11 13.79
CA LEU A 1000 -32.08 -9.84 13.85
C LEU A 1000 -31.86 -9.00 12.58
N ARG A 1001 -30.67 -9.05 11.97
CA ARG A 1001 -30.44 -8.40 10.67
C ARG A 1001 -31.24 -9.05 9.55
N VAL A 1002 -31.42 -10.37 9.59
CA VAL A 1002 -32.26 -11.09 8.62
C VAL A 1002 -33.71 -10.64 8.75
N ILE A 1003 -34.24 -10.54 9.97
CA ILE A 1003 -35.59 -9.98 10.24
C ILE A 1003 -35.71 -8.55 9.70
N LEU A 1004 -34.73 -7.66 9.94
CA LEU A 1004 -34.73 -6.31 9.37
C LEU A 1004 -34.70 -6.31 7.83
N SER A 1005 -33.96 -7.24 7.21
CA SER A 1005 -33.92 -7.42 5.75
C SER A 1005 -35.31 -7.76 5.20
N ASN A 1006 -35.95 -8.77 5.81
CA ASN A 1006 -37.28 -9.25 5.41
C ASN A 1006 -38.35 -8.17 5.55
N TYR A 1007 -38.27 -7.38 6.64
CA TYR A 1007 -39.13 -6.22 6.88
C TYR A 1007 -38.94 -5.15 5.80
N LEU A 1008 -37.69 -4.73 5.52
CA LEU A 1008 -37.37 -3.72 4.50
C LEU A 1008 -37.81 -4.14 3.09
N GLN A 1009 -37.63 -5.41 2.73
CA GLN A 1009 -38.02 -5.96 1.43
C GLN A 1009 -39.54 -6.18 1.30
N ASN A 1010 -40.35 -6.01 2.37
CA ASN A 1010 -41.79 -6.30 2.39
C ASN A 1010 -42.15 -7.73 1.91
N VAL A 1011 -41.31 -8.74 2.21
CA VAL A 1011 -41.48 -10.11 1.68
C VAL A 1011 -42.63 -10.83 2.39
N GLN A 1012 -43.85 -10.59 1.91
CA GLN A 1012 -44.96 -11.50 2.15
C GLN A 1012 -44.71 -12.81 1.37
N GLN A 1013 -44.17 -13.79 2.08
CA GLN A 1013 -43.97 -15.20 1.71
C GLN A 1013 -42.77 -15.55 0.80
N ARG A 1014 -41.70 -16.07 1.42
CA ARG A 1014 -41.32 -17.49 1.23
C ARG A 1014 -40.86 -18.09 2.57
N PRO A 1015 -41.54 -19.12 3.12
CA PRO A 1015 -41.10 -19.77 4.35
C PRO A 1015 -39.91 -20.71 4.07
N ALA A 1016 -38.69 -20.17 4.13
CA ALA A 1016 -37.45 -20.95 4.24
C ALA A 1016 -37.09 -21.23 5.71
N ALA A 1017 -37.53 -20.39 6.65
CA ALA A 1017 -37.32 -20.58 8.07
C ALA A 1017 -38.24 -21.69 8.63
N ILE A 1018 -37.65 -22.61 9.40
CA ILE A 1018 -38.35 -23.72 10.07
C ILE A 1018 -39.00 -23.26 11.40
N HIS A 1019 -38.78 -22.01 11.80
CA HIS A 1019 -39.12 -21.43 13.11
C HIS A 1019 -39.75 -20.04 12.96
N SER A 1020 -40.56 -19.62 13.94
CA SER A 1020 -41.23 -18.30 13.92
C SER A 1020 -40.30 -17.18 14.40
N GLU A 1021 -40.55 -15.94 13.95
CA GLU A 1021 -39.73 -14.77 14.34
C GLU A 1021 -39.65 -14.61 15.87
N ASN A 1022 -40.76 -14.85 16.58
CA ASN A 1022 -40.83 -14.89 18.04
C ASN A 1022 -39.78 -15.85 18.66
N GLN A 1023 -39.72 -17.09 18.16
CA GLN A 1023 -38.73 -18.09 18.62
C GLN A 1023 -37.29 -17.65 18.31
N VAL A 1024 -37.06 -17.04 17.15
CA VAL A 1024 -35.74 -16.55 16.72
C VAL A 1024 -35.27 -15.39 17.60
N VAL A 1025 -36.13 -14.41 17.89
CA VAL A 1025 -35.81 -13.28 18.79
C VAL A 1025 -35.58 -13.76 20.22
N LEU A 1026 -36.46 -14.63 20.74
CA LEU A 1026 -36.35 -15.20 22.09
C LEU A 1026 -35.01 -15.95 22.28
N MET A 1027 -34.67 -16.84 21.33
CA MET A 1027 -33.42 -17.61 21.31
C MET A 1027 -32.21 -16.67 21.21
N THR A 1028 -32.24 -15.71 20.29
CA THR A 1028 -31.14 -14.75 20.05
C THR A 1028 -30.83 -13.93 21.28
N LEU A 1029 -31.84 -13.29 21.88
CA LEU A 1029 -31.66 -12.44 23.06
C LEU A 1029 -31.26 -13.24 24.30
N THR A 1030 -31.79 -14.47 24.47
CA THR A 1030 -31.39 -15.36 25.58
C THR A 1030 -29.93 -15.79 25.45
N PHE A 1031 -29.48 -16.17 24.25
CA PHE A 1031 -28.10 -16.55 23.97
C PHE A 1031 -27.12 -15.38 24.19
N VAL A 1032 -27.41 -14.21 23.61
CA VAL A 1032 -26.65 -12.97 23.82
C VAL A 1032 -26.53 -12.64 25.31
N ARG A 1033 -27.64 -12.59 26.04
CA ARG A 1033 -27.66 -12.23 27.47
C ARG A 1033 -26.88 -13.24 28.31
N GLN A 1034 -26.86 -14.52 27.94
CA GLN A 1034 -26.05 -15.52 28.63
C GLN A 1034 -24.55 -15.38 28.31
N LEU A 1035 -24.16 -15.03 27.09
CA LEU A 1035 -22.76 -14.72 26.76
C LEU A 1035 -22.25 -13.46 27.47
N GLU A 1036 -23.05 -12.39 27.50
CA GLU A 1036 -22.72 -11.14 28.19
C GLU A 1036 -22.57 -11.34 29.71
N ARG A 1037 -23.42 -12.19 30.32
CA ARG A 1037 -23.31 -12.58 31.74
C ARG A 1037 -22.01 -13.32 32.08
N GLU A 1038 -21.41 -14.03 31.13
CA GLU A 1038 -20.08 -14.63 31.29
C GLU A 1038 -18.93 -13.62 31.09
N GLY A 1039 -19.24 -12.36 30.75
CA GLY A 1039 -18.30 -11.27 30.56
C GLY A 1039 -17.82 -11.07 29.13
N LEU A 1040 -18.51 -11.64 28.13
CA LEU A 1040 -18.18 -11.45 26.72
C LEU A 1040 -18.72 -10.10 26.20
N GLN A 1041 -17.86 -9.23 25.69
CA GLN A 1041 -18.31 -8.02 24.98
C GLN A 1041 -18.47 -8.32 23.48
N ILE A 1042 -19.72 -8.42 23.03
CA ILE A 1042 -20.06 -8.75 21.64
C ILE A 1042 -20.04 -7.49 20.77
N VAL A 1043 -20.80 -6.46 21.16
CA VAL A 1043 -21.02 -5.22 20.40
C VAL A 1043 -20.83 -3.97 21.27
N SER A 1044 -20.81 -2.79 20.66
CA SER A 1044 -20.86 -1.51 21.37
C SER A 1044 -22.27 -1.22 21.92
N PRO A 1045 -22.41 -0.31 22.91
CA PRO A 1045 -23.72 0.06 23.45
C PRO A 1045 -24.71 0.58 22.39
N LEU A 1046 -24.23 1.35 21.39
CA LEU A 1046 -25.06 1.90 20.33
C LEU A 1046 -25.62 0.79 19.42
N GLU A 1047 -24.78 -0.18 19.07
CA GLU A 1047 -25.21 -1.36 18.30
C GLU A 1047 -26.19 -2.22 19.10
N LYS A 1048 -25.96 -2.41 20.42
CA LYS A 1048 -26.90 -3.12 21.31
C LYS A 1048 -28.27 -2.43 21.33
N LEU A 1049 -28.32 -1.09 21.37
CA LEU A 1049 -29.56 -0.32 21.23
C LEU A 1049 -30.25 -0.56 19.87
N MET A 1050 -29.48 -0.56 18.77
CA MET A 1050 -30.01 -0.82 17.43
C MET A 1050 -30.61 -2.23 17.32
N TYR A 1051 -29.95 -3.26 17.87
CA TYR A 1051 -30.51 -4.62 17.90
C TYR A 1051 -31.75 -4.75 18.79
N LEU A 1052 -31.79 -4.06 19.93
CA LEU A 1052 -32.97 -4.00 20.79
C LEU A 1052 -34.15 -3.28 20.13
N MET A 1053 -33.90 -2.30 19.24
CA MET A 1053 -34.94 -1.71 18.38
C MET A 1053 -35.43 -2.70 17.32
N ILE A 1054 -34.50 -3.34 16.59
CA ILE A 1054 -34.83 -4.32 15.53
C ILE A 1054 -35.66 -5.50 16.06
N ALA A 1055 -35.47 -5.91 17.32
CA ALA A 1055 -36.25 -6.97 17.96
C ALA A 1055 -37.78 -6.73 18.02
N PHE A 1056 -38.26 -5.50 17.79
CA PHE A 1056 -39.68 -5.18 17.65
C PHE A 1056 -40.16 -5.17 16.19
N MET A 1057 -39.27 -5.03 15.21
CA MET A 1057 -39.56 -4.64 13.81
C MET A 1057 -39.79 -5.81 12.83
N GLY A 1058 -40.18 -6.99 13.31
CA GLY A 1058 -40.49 -8.13 12.42
C GLY A 1058 -41.86 -8.01 11.73
N PRO A 1059 -42.03 -8.49 10.48
CA PRO A 1059 -43.35 -8.59 9.85
C PRO A 1059 -44.34 -9.47 10.63
N ASP A 1060 -43.87 -10.51 11.33
CA ASP A 1060 -44.66 -11.39 12.22
C ASP A 1060 -44.30 -11.15 13.70
N SER A 1061 -43.93 -9.91 14.07
CA SER A 1061 -43.47 -9.53 15.40
C SER A 1061 -44.52 -9.76 16.51
N GLN A 1062 -44.16 -10.54 17.52
CA GLN A 1062 -45.03 -10.91 18.65
C GLN A 1062 -44.48 -10.38 19.99
N PHE A 1063 -43.96 -9.15 20.03
CA PHE A 1063 -43.37 -8.52 21.23
C PHE A 1063 -44.34 -8.36 22.44
N LEU A 1064 -45.64 -8.64 22.24
CA LEU A 1064 -46.68 -8.69 23.27
C LEU A 1064 -46.93 -10.10 23.84
N ALA A 1065 -46.29 -11.14 23.30
CA ALA A 1065 -46.34 -12.48 23.89
C ALA A 1065 -45.61 -12.47 25.25
N PRO A 1066 -46.19 -13.07 26.32
CA PRO A 1066 -45.72 -12.84 27.69
C PRO A 1066 -44.23 -13.16 27.89
N ASP A 1067 -43.80 -14.35 27.46
CA ASP A 1067 -42.42 -14.84 27.62
C ASP A 1067 -41.39 -13.94 26.91
N LEU A 1068 -41.73 -13.45 25.71
CA LEU A 1068 -40.88 -12.54 24.94
C LEU A 1068 -40.92 -11.11 25.52
N HIS A 1069 -42.09 -10.64 25.97
CA HIS A 1069 -42.24 -9.33 26.58
C HIS A 1069 -41.47 -9.23 27.91
N GLU A 1070 -41.51 -10.28 28.73
CA GLU A 1070 -40.72 -10.38 29.95
C GLU A 1070 -39.21 -10.38 29.63
N LEU A 1071 -38.76 -11.16 28.64
CA LEU A 1071 -37.36 -11.16 28.20
C LEU A 1071 -36.91 -9.79 27.67
N LEU A 1072 -37.73 -9.11 26.85
CA LEU A 1072 -37.44 -7.76 26.34
C LEU A 1072 -37.36 -6.74 27.48
N ARG A 1073 -38.29 -6.79 28.45
CA ARG A 1073 -38.29 -5.94 29.65
C ARG A 1073 -37.00 -6.12 30.45
N ASP A 1074 -36.58 -7.36 30.64
CA ASP A 1074 -35.36 -7.71 31.38
C ASP A 1074 -34.08 -7.25 30.65
N CYS A 1075 -34.00 -7.47 29.33
CA CYS A 1075 -32.89 -7.02 28.48
C CYS A 1075 -32.75 -5.49 28.45
N LEU A 1076 -33.87 -4.76 28.37
CA LEU A 1076 -33.89 -3.30 28.41
C LEU A 1076 -33.49 -2.75 29.80
N MET A 1077 -33.97 -3.38 30.88
CA MET A 1077 -33.60 -2.97 32.25
C MET A 1077 -32.12 -3.22 32.56
N ASP A 1078 -31.55 -4.34 32.12
CA ASP A 1078 -30.11 -4.58 32.23
C ASP A 1078 -29.32 -3.56 31.39
N PHE A 1079 -29.72 -3.32 30.13
CA PHE A 1079 -29.09 -2.34 29.25
C PHE A 1079 -29.13 -0.90 29.79
N TYR A 1080 -30.27 -0.44 30.33
CA TYR A 1080 -30.41 0.89 30.93
C TYR A 1080 -29.62 1.02 32.24
N ARG A 1081 -29.48 -0.06 33.01
CA ARG A 1081 -28.62 -0.08 34.22
C ARG A 1081 -27.14 0.01 33.86
N GLU A 1082 -26.71 -0.74 32.84
CA GLU A 1082 -25.34 -0.71 32.31
C GLU A 1082 -24.96 0.68 31.75
N ASN A 1083 -25.88 1.33 31.04
CA ASN A 1083 -25.61 2.53 30.24
C ASN A 1083 -26.20 3.84 30.81
N ALA A 1084 -26.63 3.85 32.08
CA ALA A 1084 -27.27 5.00 32.73
C ALA A 1084 -26.47 6.32 32.65
N THR A 1085 -25.14 6.22 32.68
CA THR A 1085 -24.19 7.36 32.58
C THR A 1085 -23.55 7.50 31.20
N HIS A 1086 -23.92 6.66 30.22
CA HIS A 1086 -23.35 6.68 28.88
C HIS A 1086 -23.93 7.84 28.04
N GLU A 1087 -23.15 8.32 27.09
CA GLU A 1087 -23.51 9.38 26.15
C GLU A 1087 -23.32 8.83 24.73
N PHE A 1088 -24.44 8.54 24.06
CA PHE A 1088 -24.43 7.88 22.76
C PHE A 1088 -24.13 8.89 21.64
N ASP A 1089 -23.10 8.60 20.85
CA ASP A 1089 -22.84 9.33 19.60
C ASP A 1089 -23.70 8.73 18.47
N PHE A 1090 -24.92 9.23 18.32
CA PHE A 1090 -25.85 8.79 17.28
C PHE A 1090 -25.41 9.16 15.85
N ASP A 1091 -24.37 9.97 15.69
CA ASP A 1091 -23.82 10.38 14.39
C ASP A 1091 -22.55 9.58 14.02
N ALA A 1092 -22.13 8.63 14.86
CA ALA A 1092 -21.03 7.73 14.58
C ALA A 1092 -21.29 6.85 13.35
N GLU A 1093 -20.32 6.81 12.44
CA GLU A 1093 -20.29 5.84 11.36
C GLU A 1093 -19.77 4.50 11.89
N LEU A 1094 -20.67 3.56 12.10
CA LEU A 1094 -20.35 2.20 12.50
C LEU A 1094 -19.74 1.45 11.31
N VAL A 1095 -18.49 1.00 11.45
CA VAL A 1095 -17.76 0.27 10.40
C VAL A 1095 -18.57 -0.96 9.98
N ASP A 1096 -18.70 -1.14 8.66
CA ASP A 1096 -19.45 -2.23 8.00
C ASP A 1096 -20.96 -2.29 8.30
N LYS A 1097 -21.55 -1.19 8.82
CA LYS A 1097 -22.93 -1.13 9.35
C LYS A 1097 -23.62 0.19 8.98
N ALA A 1098 -24.93 0.28 9.26
CA ALA A 1098 -25.69 1.52 9.13
C ALA A 1098 -25.29 2.57 10.17
N ARG A 1099 -25.48 3.86 9.84
CA ARG A 1099 -25.65 4.91 10.84
C ARG A 1099 -26.93 4.66 11.64
N PHE A 1100 -27.02 5.17 12.87
CA PHE A 1100 -28.24 5.06 13.69
C PHE A 1100 -29.46 5.76 13.04
N GLU A 1101 -29.23 6.86 12.31
CA GLU A 1101 -30.27 7.77 11.83
C GLU A 1101 -31.39 7.14 10.98
N PRO A 1102 -31.12 6.33 9.92
CA PRO A 1102 -32.18 5.76 9.09
C PRO A 1102 -32.98 4.67 9.81
N LEU A 1103 -32.33 3.90 10.69
CA LEU A 1103 -33.00 2.89 11.50
C LEU A 1103 -33.95 3.53 12.52
N TYR A 1104 -33.53 4.61 13.18
CA TYR A 1104 -34.39 5.33 14.12
C TYR A 1104 -35.63 5.91 13.43
N TYR A 1105 -35.48 6.47 12.23
CA TYR A 1105 -36.61 6.97 11.43
C TYR A 1105 -37.63 5.83 11.15
N LEU A 1106 -37.15 4.70 10.61
CA LEU A 1106 -37.99 3.53 10.33
C LEU A 1106 -38.64 2.92 11.60
N PHE A 1107 -37.95 2.97 12.73
CA PHE A 1107 -38.45 2.51 14.04
C PHE A 1107 -39.57 3.40 14.58
N VAL A 1108 -39.51 4.72 14.37
CA VAL A 1108 -40.58 5.65 14.76
C VAL A 1108 -41.81 5.51 13.84
N GLU A 1109 -41.62 5.29 12.54
CA GLU A 1109 -42.73 4.93 11.63
C GLU A 1109 -43.39 3.60 12.03
N HIS A 1110 -42.60 2.58 12.37
CA HIS A 1110 -43.13 1.30 12.87
C HIS A 1110 -43.85 1.47 14.23
N PHE A 1111 -43.38 2.35 15.11
CA PHE A 1111 -44.06 2.68 16.37
C PHE A 1111 -45.44 3.32 16.14
N GLU A 1112 -45.55 4.26 15.19
CA GLU A 1112 -46.83 4.90 14.86
C GLU A 1112 -47.83 3.89 14.26
N ALA A 1113 -47.34 2.92 13.48
CA ALA A 1113 -48.17 1.90 12.83
C ALA A 1113 -48.57 0.73 13.75
N ALA A 1114 -47.66 0.21 14.58
CA ALA A 1114 -47.77 -1.13 15.18
C ALA A 1114 -47.41 -1.22 16.68
N SER A 1115 -47.15 -0.12 17.39
CA SER A 1115 -46.72 -0.19 18.81
C SER A 1115 -47.80 -0.66 19.79
N TYR A 1116 -49.08 -0.57 19.43
CA TYR A 1116 -50.23 -0.69 20.35
C TYR A 1116 -50.17 0.23 21.59
N GLY A 1117 -49.23 1.20 21.62
CA GLY A 1117 -48.90 1.99 22.79
C GLY A 1117 -48.20 1.22 23.92
N ASP A 1118 -47.33 0.27 23.58
CA ASP A 1118 -46.52 -0.50 24.53
C ASP A 1118 -45.47 0.34 25.29
N GLU A 1119 -45.18 -0.05 26.54
CA GLU A 1119 -44.23 0.62 27.45
C GLU A 1119 -42.76 0.49 27.01
N LEU A 1120 -42.36 -0.70 26.55
CA LEU A 1120 -40.96 -1.01 26.20
C LEU A 1120 -40.60 -0.39 24.86
N PHE A 1121 -41.50 -0.50 23.88
CA PHE A 1121 -41.35 0.15 22.60
C PHE A 1121 -41.32 1.68 22.78
N SER A 1122 -42.19 2.23 23.65
CA SER A 1122 -42.18 3.65 24.02
C SER A 1122 -40.86 4.10 24.66
N SER A 1123 -40.24 3.28 25.52
CA SER A 1123 -38.97 3.65 26.17
C SER A 1123 -37.81 3.75 25.16
N LEU A 1124 -37.75 2.85 24.17
CA LEU A 1124 -36.76 2.89 23.09
C LEU A 1124 -36.89 4.12 22.18
N VAL A 1125 -38.12 4.53 21.83
CA VAL A 1125 -38.37 5.75 21.03
C VAL A 1125 -37.83 7.00 21.76
N LEU A 1126 -37.92 7.04 23.09
CA LEU A 1126 -37.50 8.17 23.91
C LEU A 1126 -35.96 8.31 24.02
N VAL A 1127 -35.15 7.25 23.88
CA VAL A 1127 -33.70 7.28 24.21
C VAL A 1127 -32.93 8.45 23.55
N PRO A 1128 -33.10 8.77 22.24
CA PRO A 1128 -32.40 9.89 21.60
C PRO A 1128 -32.97 11.28 21.93
N LEU A 1129 -34.07 11.35 22.67
CA LEU A 1129 -34.85 12.57 22.91
C LEU A 1129 -34.49 13.27 24.23
N ALA A 1130 -33.59 12.68 25.03
CA ALA A 1130 -33.01 13.32 26.20
C ALA A 1130 -32.30 14.64 25.82
N GLN A 1131 -32.38 15.66 26.68
CA GLN A 1131 -31.93 17.02 26.41
C GLN A 1131 -30.42 17.15 26.18
N LYS A 1132 -29.62 16.14 26.57
CA LYS A 1132 -28.18 16.05 26.26
C LYS A 1132 -27.87 15.82 24.77
N TYR A 1133 -28.80 15.30 23.98
CA TYR A 1133 -28.60 15.01 22.55
C TYR A 1133 -29.12 16.11 21.63
N ASP A 1134 -28.67 16.10 20.38
CA ASP A 1134 -29.04 17.08 19.34
C ASP A 1134 -30.57 17.25 19.22
N ASN A 1135 -31.03 18.50 19.09
CA ASN A 1135 -32.45 18.82 18.95
C ASN A 1135 -33.08 18.27 17.66
N LYS A 1136 -32.29 17.83 16.67
CA LYS A 1136 -32.79 17.17 15.46
C LYS A 1136 -33.62 15.91 15.76
N TRP A 1137 -33.26 15.13 16.78
CA TRP A 1137 -34.00 13.92 17.16
C TRP A 1137 -35.38 14.28 17.74
N ARG A 1138 -35.41 15.27 18.63
CA ARG A 1138 -36.63 15.86 19.17
C ARG A 1138 -37.49 16.46 18.07
N ARG A 1139 -36.89 17.21 17.12
CA ARG A 1139 -37.64 17.81 16.02
C ARG A 1139 -38.37 16.77 15.18
N ARG A 1140 -37.75 15.63 14.81
CA ARG A 1140 -38.43 14.56 14.04
C ARG A 1140 -39.72 14.08 14.71
N LEU A 1141 -39.67 13.70 15.99
CA LEU A 1141 -40.88 13.26 16.70
C LEU A 1141 -41.92 14.40 16.81
N TRP A 1142 -41.46 15.63 17.05
CA TRP A 1142 -42.34 16.78 17.31
C TRP A 1142 -42.75 17.58 16.07
N SER A 1143 -42.31 17.24 14.86
CA SER A 1143 -42.80 17.79 13.58
C SER A 1143 -43.32 16.75 12.59
N GLU A 1144 -42.63 15.62 12.42
CA GLU A 1144 -42.94 14.63 11.38
C GLU A 1144 -43.84 13.53 11.95
N HIS A 1145 -43.52 12.99 13.13
CA HIS A 1145 -44.24 11.87 13.77
C HIS A 1145 -45.05 12.30 15.00
N VAL A 1146 -45.72 13.46 14.93
CA VAL A 1146 -46.45 14.05 16.07
C VAL A 1146 -47.57 13.14 16.59
N GLN A 1147 -48.11 12.25 15.75
CA GLN A 1147 -49.11 11.25 16.15
C GLN A 1147 -48.56 10.22 17.14
N ALA A 1148 -47.27 9.84 17.02
CA ALA A 1148 -46.62 8.93 17.95
C ALA A 1148 -46.73 9.41 19.40
N GLY A 1149 -46.73 10.73 19.64
CA GLY A 1149 -46.97 11.36 20.95
C GLY A 1149 -48.32 11.01 21.62
N ARG A 1150 -49.26 10.38 20.90
CA ARG A 1150 -50.51 9.83 21.46
C ARG A 1150 -50.32 8.45 22.10
N PHE A 1151 -49.38 7.66 21.60
CA PHE A 1151 -49.20 6.25 21.94
C PHE A 1151 -48.15 5.99 23.02
N ILE A 1152 -47.32 6.99 23.37
CA ILE A 1152 -46.30 6.89 24.43
C ILE A 1152 -46.97 6.73 25.81
N ASN A 1153 -47.22 5.48 26.21
CA ASN A 1153 -47.70 5.06 27.53
C ASN A 1153 -46.53 4.61 28.42
N TRP A 1154 -46.69 4.70 29.75
CA TRP A 1154 -45.51 5.07 30.54
C TRP A 1154 -45.52 4.78 32.06
N ASP A 1155 -44.34 4.44 32.59
CA ASP A 1155 -44.00 4.31 34.03
C ASP A 1155 -42.61 4.92 34.33
N GLU A 1156 -42.45 5.54 35.51
CA GLU A 1156 -41.34 6.45 35.84
C GLU A 1156 -39.95 5.79 35.93
N PHE A 1157 -39.89 4.47 36.12
CA PHE A 1157 -38.65 3.72 36.29
C PHE A 1157 -37.96 3.33 34.96
N MET A 1158 -38.60 3.59 33.82
CA MET A 1158 -38.12 3.15 32.48
C MET A 1158 -37.20 4.15 31.75
N LEU A 1159 -36.88 5.33 32.29
CA LEU A 1159 -35.96 6.27 31.62
C LEU A 1159 -34.49 5.99 31.91
N MET A 1160 -33.72 5.83 30.85
CA MET A 1160 -32.31 6.17 30.84
C MET A 1160 -32.12 7.62 31.30
N GLY A 1161 -31.54 7.81 32.50
CA GLY A 1161 -31.27 9.12 33.10
C GLY A 1161 -32.40 9.74 33.93
N GLY A 1162 -33.56 9.09 34.07
CA GLY A 1162 -34.70 9.63 34.80
C GLY A 1162 -35.37 10.85 34.13
N LEU A 1163 -36.44 11.37 34.74
CA LEU A 1163 -37.27 12.43 34.13
C LEU A 1163 -36.51 13.75 33.91
N SER A 1164 -35.56 14.07 34.80
CA SER A 1164 -34.72 15.27 34.69
C SER A 1164 -33.94 15.33 33.37
N ALA A 1165 -33.46 14.20 32.84
CA ALA A 1165 -32.73 14.13 31.57
C ALA A 1165 -33.56 14.56 30.33
N TYR A 1166 -34.88 14.74 30.48
CA TYR A 1166 -35.80 15.19 29.42
C TYR A 1166 -36.36 16.59 29.69
N LEU A 1167 -36.19 17.11 30.90
CA LEU A 1167 -36.67 18.43 31.34
C LEU A 1167 -35.53 19.46 31.45
N GLU A 1168 -34.29 19.03 31.69
CA GLU A 1168 -33.11 19.88 31.87
C GLU A 1168 -31.95 19.47 30.95
N PRO A 1169 -31.25 20.41 30.28
CA PRO A 1169 -31.57 21.85 30.17
C PRO A 1169 -32.92 22.13 29.51
N LEU A 1170 -33.38 23.39 29.62
CA LEU A 1170 -34.59 23.86 28.94
C LEU A 1170 -34.37 24.00 27.43
N GLU A 1171 -35.42 23.76 26.65
CA GLU A 1171 -35.39 23.95 25.20
C GLU A 1171 -35.20 25.44 24.83
N GLU A 1172 -34.03 25.77 24.28
CA GLU A 1172 -33.74 27.12 23.78
C GLU A 1172 -34.27 27.35 22.36
N GLU A 1173 -34.40 26.28 21.55
CA GLU A 1173 -34.65 26.38 20.11
C GLU A 1173 -36.11 26.82 19.78
N PRO A 1174 -36.32 28.02 19.19
CA PRO A 1174 -37.66 28.61 19.08
C PRO A 1174 -38.68 27.79 18.27
N SER A 1175 -38.26 27.09 17.21
CA SER A 1175 -39.17 26.33 16.36
C SER A 1175 -39.66 25.05 17.04
N LEU A 1176 -38.78 24.33 17.74
CA LEU A 1176 -39.14 23.18 18.57
C LEU A 1176 -40.01 23.58 19.79
N VAL A 1177 -39.73 24.71 20.44
CA VAL A 1177 -40.63 25.29 21.46
C VAL A 1177 -42.02 25.57 20.87
N LYS A 1178 -42.11 26.07 19.64
CA LYS A 1178 -43.40 26.27 18.98
C LYS A 1178 -44.10 24.93 18.69
N LEU A 1179 -43.39 23.91 18.21
CA LEU A 1179 -43.95 22.58 17.95
C LEU A 1179 -44.55 21.93 19.21
N TYR A 1180 -43.91 22.07 20.37
CA TYR A 1180 -44.50 21.66 21.66
C TYR A 1180 -45.84 22.36 21.93
N GLY A 1181 -45.94 23.66 21.67
CA GLY A 1181 -47.17 24.45 21.83
C GLY A 1181 -48.26 24.06 20.82
N ASP A 1182 -47.91 23.90 19.54
CA ASP A 1182 -48.83 23.51 18.47
C ASP A 1182 -49.42 22.09 18.74
N ALA A 1183 -48.59 21.14 19.22
CA ALA A 1183 -49.02 19.79 19.61
C ALA A 1183 -49.96 19.77 20.83
N LEU A 1184 -49.76 20.66 21.80
CA LEU A 1184 -50.67 20.83 22.95
C LEU A 1184 -52.01 21.44 22.51
N ALA A 1185 -51.99 22.50 21.70
CA ALA A 1185 -53.19 23.17 21.20
C ALA A 1185 -54.08 22.23 20.37
N GLN A 1186 -53.46 21.38 19.54
CA GLN A 1186 -54.14 20.38 18.70
C GLN A 1186 -54.54 19.10 19.46
N LYS A 1187 -54.23 18.97 20.76
CA LYS A 1187 -54.45 17.76 21.57
C LYS A 1187 -53.85 16.50 20.92
N MET A 1188 -52.60 16.63 20.47
CA MET A 1188 -51.81 15.54 19.88
C MET A 1188 -51.11 14.67 20.93
N VAL A 1189 -51.23 15.02 22.22
CA VAL A 1189 -50.51 14.37 23.30
C VAL A 1189 -51.48 13.96 24.40
N ARG A 1190 -51.41 12.70 24.84
CA ARG A 1190 -52.34 12.15 25.84
C ARG A 1190 -52.13 12.80 27.22
N PRO A 1191 -53.16 13.40 27.86
CA PRO A 1191 -53.04 13.94 29.21
C PRO A 1191 -52.50 12.90 30.20
N GLY A 1192 -51.46 13.26 30.94
CA GLY A 1192 -50.76 12.38 31.88
C GLY A 1192 -49.57 11.59 31.32
N SER A 1193 -49.42 11.47 29.99
CA SER A 1193 -48.24 10.85 29.38
C SER A 1193 -46.96 11.65 29.64
N ILE A 1194 -45.78 11.02 29.50
CA ILE A 1194 -44.49 11.73 29.61
C ILE A 1194 -44.33 12.82 28.55
N ALA A 1195 -44.81 12.60 27.33
CA ALA A 1195 -44.84 13.63 26.30
C ALA A 1195 -45.66 14.87 26.74
N HIS A 1196 -46.76 14.66 27.48
CA HIS A 1196 -47.56 15.72 28.10
C HIS A 1196 -46.92 16.29 29.39
N ARG A 1197 -45.81 15.74 29.90
CA ARG A 1197 -44.98 16.41 30.92
C ARG A 1197 -43.90 17.26 30.25
N ILE A 1198 -43.21 16.73 29.23
CA ILE A 1198 -42.13 17.38 28.49
C ILE A 1198 -42.62 18.64 27.76
N ALA A 1199 -43.68 18.52 26.94
CA ALA A 1199 -44.15 19.63 26.11
C ALA A 1199 -44.54 20.90 26.90
N PRO A 1200 -45.41 20.85 27.93
CA PRO A 1200 -45.77 22.06 28.67
C PRO A 1200 -44.65 22.52 29.61
N HIS A 1201 -43.72 21.65 30.04
CA HIS A 1201 -42.55 22.08 30.79
C HIS A 1201 -41.69 23.04 29.97
N HIS A 1202 -41.26 22.61 28.77
CA HIS A 1202 -40.43 23.42 27.89
C HIS A 1202 -41.19 24.62 27.32
N PHE A 1203 -42.46 24.43 26.91
CA PHE A 1203 -43.29 25.55 26.45
C PHE A 1203 -43.45 26.61 27.55
N ASN A 1204 -43.86 26.25 28.77
CA ASN A 1204 -44.15 27.23 29.82
C ASN A 1204 -42.90 27.93 30.36
N HIS A 1205 -41.75 27.25 30.47
CA HIS A 1205 -40.52 27.85 30.99
C HIS A 1205 -39.64 28.54 29.93
N SER A 1206 -39.81 28.23 28.64
CA SER A 1206 -39.06 28.89 27.57
C SER A 1206 -39.33 30.41 27.50
N LYS A 1207 -38.27 31.15 27.16
CA LYS A 1207 -38.29 32.60 26.89
C LYS A 1207 -38.20 32.94 25.41
N SER A 1208 -38.03 31.95 24.52
CA SER A 1208 -37.71 32.16 23.10
C SER A 1208 -38.92 32.32 22.18
N VAL A 1209 -40.15 32.15 22.69
CA VAL A 1209 -41.41 32.31 21.93
C VAL A 1209 -42.38 33.24 22.67
N HIS A 1210 -42.97 34.21 21.94
CA HIS A 1210 -44.02 35.07 22.47
C HIS A 1210 -45.31 34.28 22.72
N LYS A 1211 -45.65 34.10 24.00
CA LYS A 1211 -46.89 33.45 24.44
C LYS A 1211 -48.07 34.40 24.28
N ALA A 1212 -48.88 34.18 23.25
CA ALA A 1212 -50.28 34.60 23.28
C ALA A 1212 -50.99 33.86 24.43
N THR A 1213 -51.86 34.55 25.16
CA THR A 1213 -52.56 33.99 26.33
C THR A 1213 -53.61 32.96 25.91
N LEU A 1214 -53.22 31.69 25.85
CA LEU A 1214 -54.06 30.57 25.46
C LEU A 1214 -53.70 29.28 26.21
N PHE A 1215 -53.82 29.32 27.54
CA PHE A 1215 -54.21 28.21 28.42
C PHE A 1215 -54.78 28.79 29.73
#